data_AF-A0A960Q758-F1
#
_entry.id   AF-A0A960Q758-F1
#
_cell.length_a   1.000
_cell.length_b   1.000
_cell.length_c   1.000
_cell.angle_alpha   90.00
_cell.angle_beta   90.00
_cell.angle_gamma   90.00
#
_symmetry.space_group_name_H-M   'P 1'
#
loop_
_entity.id
_entity.type
_entity.pdbx_description
1 polymer ?
#
loop_
_entity_poly.entity_id
_entity_poly.type
_entity_poly.pdbx_seq_one_letter_code
_entity_poly.pdbx_strand_id
1 'polypeptide(L)'
;HDHFGPSTHQQVGLYAGLIVEPAGSTWVHNESGVQLSSGRDDGGPTSWQAAIRNGSNSYREFLLEFGDFQHAYEPEWDPVCPTEALGFANPTFAINPPGRKSTVPHHIFEKPEACPISGARPPCPEAVSADDPGLTVVNYRNEPVGMRVRNPGTNQQALNRPGFEDPGDLSFAYQTRTDREDPDYNLFPGIKAGVPSAGPYPPLTRGLTQGDPYTPVLRVQEGDDVKVRVLVGAHEEEHNFTMHGLKWLLEPANSNSGYRNSQNMGISEFFDLEVGHMPGLQAGQTADFLYKPSAAVEWQWTGLWGLVRLYRGRTQTELEADRLEALPNNPQGLEPVDEEDYEVSTRGKTSPSTFDGVLVPNKAIATPTDPTQTVAVACPRGAPRQTYDITAVAASEALPDGTLYYNWRDTVVQRLDDPDDPDLPPSSAVNQGPLHDPTAMLFVETADLDYSSGRPVLRPDAPVEPLVLRANAGDCIEVTLRNDLPASYGSGVGQYQELDGWSGVPMIIEHFNSNDVTPSLDVSLHPQLVFYDIRQGDGSNVGLNPAQYGKQSVSPGEMVTYFWYAGHIETTSLGIVATPIEFGAIGLSSSDPIQHTNKAAVGALIIEPEGSSWDLTDTANYNDEPENRRTRASATIRTPGGGLFREFALVFQNDINLRYSGEWSGAGGTEPVMSMKVNEDATENAQKAFNYRTEPIWFRHGYKPESAPTRTREITDFDDVFTNAFIGNRDPVTPVFTADAGVPARFRVVHPGGHTQAHVFNVHGHVWEQTPYIDDSHEIGDNPTSPWVGARYGHGPSNHFDAVLKHGAGGAYRVTGDYLYGDYVPWYLVNGMWGILRVE
;
A
#
# COMPACT_ATOMS: atom_id res chain seq x y z
N HIS A 1 14.68 18.65 -17.74
CA HIS A 1 14.67 18.35 -16.31
C HIS A 1 13.72 19.33 -15.66
N ASP A 2 12.60 18.80 -15.18
CA ASP A 2 11.28 19.36 -15.45
C ASP A 2 10.70 19.83 -14.13
N HIS A 3 10.59 21.13 -13.95
CA HIS A 3 10.15 21.74 -12.70
C HIS A 3 9.22 22.91 -13.04
N PHE A 4 8.10 23.05 -12.31
CA PHE A 4 7.12 24.15 -12.46
C PHE A 4 7.75 25.54 -12.35
N GLY A 5 8.94 25.66 -11.74
CA GLY A 5 9.77 26.86 -11.65
C GLY A 5 11.22 26.55 -11.29
N PRO A 6 12.10 27.55 -11.11
CA PRO A 6 13.43 27.31 -10.54
C PRO A 6 13.31 26.63 -9.17
N SER A 7 14.23 25.68 -8.89
CA SER A 7 14.14 24.68 -7.81
C SER A 7 13.76 25.21 -6.42
N THR A 8 14.15 26.44 -6.07
CA THR A 8 13.84 27.00 -4.76
C THR A 8 12.37 27.31 -4.54
N HIS A 9 11.57 27.60 -5.58
CA HIS A 9 10.12 27.82 -5.42
C HIS A 9 9.41 26.53 -5.00
N GLN A 10 9.84 25.39 -5.53
CA GLN A 10 9.25 24.10 -5.24
C GLN A 10 9.56 23.65 -3.82
N GLN A 11 10.83 23.76 -3.39
CA GLN A 11 11.25 23.40 -2.02
C GLN A 11 10.60 24.25 -0.91
N VAL A 12 10.11 25.45 -1.24
CA VAL A 12 9.35 26.29 -0.28
C VAL A 12 7.84 26.13 -0.43
N GLY A 13 7.38 25.23 -1.30
CA GLY A 13 5.98 24.87 -1.47
C GLY A 13 5.18 25.84 -2.32
N LEU A 14 5.81 26.69 -3.14
CA LEU A 14 5.06 27.64 -3.96
C LEU A 14 4.48 26.94 -5.20
N TYR A 15 3.25 26.46 -5.08
CA TYR A 15 2.45 25.92 -6.18
C TYR A 15 1.01 26.47 -6.15
N ALA A 16 0.34 26.42 -7.30
CA ALA A 16 -1.05 26.84 -7.44
C ALA A 16 -1.71 26.14 -8.64
N GLY A 17 -2.94 25.69 -8.44
CA GLY A 17 -3.79 25.13 -9.49
C GLY A 17 -4.79 26.14 -10.05
N LEU A 18 -5.10 25.98 -11.34
CA LEU A 18 -6.26 26.58 -11.98
C LEU A 18 -7.25 25.47 -12.30
N ILE A 19 -8.41 25.52 -11.65
CA ILE A 19 -9.52 24.63 -11.97
C ILE A 19 -10.44 25.33 -12.97
N VAL A 20 -10.83 24.63 -14.03
CA VAL A 20 -11.78 25.10 -15.03
C VAL A 20 -13.04 24.25 -14.96
N GLU A 21 -14.14 24.90 -14.59
CA GLU A 21 -15.44 24.25 -14.43
C GLU A 21 -16.24 24.19 -15.73
N PRO A 22 -17.20 23.23 -15.85
CA PRO A 22 -18.10 23.16 -17.00
C PRO A 22 -18.83 24.48 -17.26
N ALA A 23 -19.04 24.78 -18.55
CA ALA A 23 -19.70 26.02 -18.94
C ALA A 23 -21.11 26.15 -18.33
N GLY A 24 -21.39 27.31 -17.71
CA GLY A 24 -22.68 27.61 -17.10
C GLY A 24 -22.86 27.08 -15.66
N SER A 25 -21.86 26.40 -15.10
CA SER A 25 -21.87 26.02 -13.68
C SER A 25 -21.79 27.25 -12.76
N THR A 26 -22.28 27.08 -11.54
CA THR A 26 -21.98 28.00 -10.43
C THR A 26 -21.33 27.20 -9.30
N TRP A 27 -20.38 27.79 -8.59
CA TRP A 27 -19.63 27.09 -7.56
C TRP A 27 -19.62 27.90 -6.26
N VAL A 28 -19.90 27.21 -5.17
CA VAL A 28 -19.94 27.77 -3.82
C VAL A 28 -19.01 26.97 -2.91
N HIS A 29 -18.52 27.60 -1.84
CA HIS A 29 -17.74 26.93 -0.82
C HIS A 29 -18.58 25.82 -0.17
N ASN A 30 -18.03 24.61 -0.15
CA ASN A 30 -18.70 23.38 0.25
C ASN A 30 -19.38 23.44 1.63
N GLU A 31 -18.76 24.12 2.60
CA GLU A 31 -19.28 24.20 3.98
C GLU A 31 -19.95 25.54 4.35
N SER A 32 -19.84 26.58 3.52
CA SER A 32 -20.30 27.92 3.91
C SER A 32 -21.29 28.55 2.93
N GLY A 33 -21.45 27.96 1.74
CA GLY A 33 -22.36 28.48 0.72
C GLY A 33 -21.91 29.77 0.05
N VAL A 34 -20.79 30.34 0.48
CA VAL A 34 -20.23 31.56 -0.13
C VAL A 34 -19.85 31.25 -1.57
N GLN A 35 -20.38 32.05 -2.51
CA GLN A 35 -20.00 31.94 -3.91
C GLN A 35 -18.52 32.29 -4.09
N LEU A 36 -17.75 31.38 -4.67
CA LEU A 36 -16.31 31.54 -4.89
C LEU A 36 -16.03 32.46 -6.09
N SER A 37 -16.94 32.54 -7.05
CA SER A 37 -16.89 33.45 -8.21
C SER A 37 -17.55 34.83 -7.98
N SER A 38 -17.34 35.44 -6.81
CA SER A 38 -18.16 36.57 -6.35
C SER A 38 -17.96 37.92 -7.06
N GLY A 39 -17.30 37.97 -8.23
CA GLY A 39 -17.10 39.20 -9.00
C GLY A 39 -16.28 40.27 -8.26
N ARG A 40 -15.53 39.87 -7.21
CA ARG A 40 -14.63 40.75 -6.48
C ARG A 40 -13.43 41.10 -7.35
N ASP A 41 -12.96 42.34 -7.21
CA ASP A 41 -11.79 42.85 -7.93
C ASP A 41 -10.48 42.14 -7.55
N ASP A 42 -10.45 41.42 -6.42
CA ASP A 42 -9.29 40.64 -5.94
C ASP A 42 -9.29 39.17 -6.42
N GLY A 43 -10.28 38.76 -7.21
CA GLY A 43 -10.36 37.41 -7.76
C GLY A 43 -10.81 36.31 -6.78
N GLY A 44 -11.26 36.68 -5.56
CA GLY A 44 -11.66 35.73 -4.52
C GLY A 44 -13.17 35.63 -4.24
N PRO A 45 -13.57 34.81 -3.24
CA PRO A 45 -12.73 33.89 -2.47
C PRO A 45 -12.37 32.60 -3.25
N THR A 46 -11.18 32.04 -3.02
CA THR A 46 -10.74 30.73 -3.55
C THR A 46 -10.83 29.65 -2.46
N SER A 47 -10.83 28.38 -2.84
CA SER A 47 -10.94 27.25 -1.92
C SER A 47 -10.40 25.97 -2.57
N TRP A 48 -9.92 25.04 -1.75
CA TRP A 48 -9.58 23.68 -2.15
C TRP A 48 -10.81 22.76 -2.25
N GLN A 49 -11.99 23.23 -1.82
CA GLN A 49 -13.24 22.49 -1.88
C GLN A 49 -14.39 23.36 -2.39
N ALA A 50 -15.29 22.77 -3.17
CA ALA A 50 -16.46 23.45 -3.72
C ALA A 50 -17.66 22.50 -3.89
N ALA A 51 -18.86 23.07 -3.90
CA ALA A 51 -20.06 22.42 -4.41
C ALA A 51 -20.35 23.02 -5.80
N ILE A 52 -20.19 22.22 -6.84
CA ILE A 52 -20.41 22.60 -8.24
C ILE A 52 -21.87 22.35 -8.59
N ARG A 53 -22.59 23.42 -8.93
CA ARG A 53 -24.02 23.41 -9.21
C ARG A 53 -24.24 23.51 -10.71
N ASN A 54 -24.72 22.42 -11.31
CA ASN A 54 -24.99 22.28 -12.74
C ASN A 54 -26.21 21.38 -13.02
N GLY A 55 -27.32 21.62 -12.31
CA GLY A 55 -28.55 20.82 -12.45
C GLY A 55 -28.35 19.37 -12.00
N SER A 56 -28.71 18.40 -12.85
CA SER A 56 -28.52 16.97 -12.56
C SER A 56 -27.05 16.55 -12.49
N ASN A 57 -26.15 17.32 -13.10
CA ASN A 57 -24.71 17.02 -13.16
C ASN A 57 -23.93 17.79 -12.08
N SER A 58 -24.58 18.06 -10.94
CA SER A 58 -23.94 18.76 -9.83
C SER A 58 -23.09 17.78 -9.03
N TYR A 59 -21.92 18.23 -8.57
CA TYR A 59 -21.00 17.38 -7.82
C TYR A 59 -20.29 18.17 -6.73
N ARG A 60 -19.77 17.45 -5.74
CA ARG A 60 -18.86 17.99 -4.74
C ARG A 60 -17.43 17.81 -5.22
N GLU A 61 -16.65 18.87 -5.11
CA GLU A 61 -15.29 18.94 -5.64
C GLU A 61 -14.28 19.18 -4.52
N PHE A 62 -13.15 18.47 -4.62
CA PHE A 62 -11.98 18.69 -3.79
C PHE A 62 -10.72 18.74 -4.66
N LEU A 63 -9.81 19.65 -4.36
CA LEU A 63 -8.48 19.74 -4.96
C LEU A 63 -7.44 19.39 -3.90
N LEU A 64 -6.69 18.34 -4.18
CA LEU A 64 -5.53 17.92 -3.39
C LEU A 64 -4.27 18.26 -4.19
N GLU A 65 -3.50 19.19 -3.65
CA GLU A 65 -2.18 19.54 -4.12
C GLU A 65 -1.17 19.04 -3.10
N PHE A 66 -0.25 18.19 -3.51
CA PHE A 66 0.82 17.74 -2.63
C PHE A 66 2.19 17.98 -3.24
N GLY A 67 3.20 18.01 -2.37
CA GLY A 67 4.59 18.12 -2.76
C GLY A 67 5.50 17.45 -1.75
N ASP A 68 6.68 17.08 -2.22
CA ASP A 68 7.81 16.63 -1.41
C ASP A 68 8.75 17.77 -1.06
N PHE A 69 9.73 17.42 -0.24
CA PHE A 69 10.87 18.24 0.15
C PHE A 69 10.58 19.63 0.70
N GLN A 70 9.43 19.78 1.35
CA GLN A 70 9.12 20.97 2.10
C GLN A 70 10.10 21.06 3.29
N HIS A 71 10.94 22.09 3.28
CA HIS A 71 11.86 22.33 4.40
C HIS A 71 11.08 22.49 5.71
N ALA A 72 11.48 21.72 6.72
CA ALA A 72 10.85 21.72 8.04
C ALA A 72 11.90 21.76 9.16
N TYR A 73 11.52 22.34 10.30
CA TYR A 73 12.39 22.54 11.45
C TYR A 73 11.65 22.26 12.76
N GLU A 74 12.38 21.78 13.76
CA GLU A 74 11.89 21.62 15.12
C GLU A 74 11.55 22.98 15.78
N PRO A 75 10.57 23.04 16.71
CA PRO A 75 9.98 24.27 17.23
C PRO A 75 10.90 25.16 18.07
N GLU A 76 12.08 24.70 18.48
CA GLU A 76 13.06 25.51 19.24
C GLU A 76 13.82 26.52 18.36
N TRP A 77 13.52 26.57 17.05
CA TRP A 77 14.11 27.52 16.14
C TRP A 77 13.34 28.85 16.07
N ASP A 78 13.95 29.93 16.58
CA ASP A 78 13.59 31.31 16.23
C ASP A 78 14.46 31.75 15.03
N PRO A 79 13.90 31.96 13.82
CA PRO A 79 14.67 32.43 12.68
C PRO A 79 15.20 33.84 12.94
N VAL A 80 16.44 33.95 13.43
CA VAL A 80 17.18 35.22 13.39
C VAL A 80 17.33 35.62 11.91
N CYS A 81 17.00 36.87 11.58
CA CYS A 81 17.19 37.40 10.23
C CYS A 81 18.57 37.03 9.68
N PRO A 82 18.66 36.47 8.46
CA PRO A 82 19.89 35.90 7.95
C PRO A 82 20.96 36.97 7.74
N THR A 83 22.21 36.57 7.85
CA THR A 83 23.34 37.34 7.32
C THR A 83 23.64 36.87 5.89
N GLU A 84 24.21 37.74 5.05
CA GLU A 84 24.59 37.42 3.65
C GLU A 84 25.50 36.18 3.51
N ALA A 85 26.12 35.71 4.60
CA ALA A 85 27.06 34.60 4.59
C ALA A 85 26.45 33.21 4.87
N LEU A 86 25.28 33.11 5.50
CA LEU A 86 24.73 31.82 6.00
C LEU A 86 23.28 31.52 5.55
N GLY A 87 22.54 32.51 5.04
CA GLY A 87 21.10 32.30 4.77
C GLY A 87 20.30 31.95 6.04
N PHE A 88 19.09 31.39 5.87
CA PHE A 88 18.20 30.96 6.97
C PHE A 88 18.50 29.54 7.49
N ALA A 89 19.63 28.95 7.12
CA ALA A 89 19.95 27.56 7.41
C ALA A 89 20.22 27.30 8.90
N ASN A 90 19.51 26.32 9.49
CA ASN A 90 19.81 25.80 10.82
C ASN A 90 19.85 24.25 10.83
N PRO A 91 21.03 23.64 10.68
CA PRO A 91 21.14 22.20 10.54
C PRO A 91 20.76 21.43 11.79
N THR A 92 20.92 22.03 12.97
CA THR A 92 20.70 21.35 14.25
C THR A 92 19.24 20.94 14.39
N PHE A 93 18.34 21.83 13.99
CA PHE A 93 16.90 21.66 14.10
C PHE A 93 16.23 21.32 12.77
N ALA A 94 17.00 21.14 11.68
CA ALA A 94 16.45 20.73 10.40
C ALA A 94 15.91 19.30 10.50
N ILE A 95 14.67 19.11 10.05
CA ILE A 95 14.02 17.82 9.94
C ILE A 95 14.45 17.19 8.61
N ASN A 96 14.95 15.95 8.66
CA ASN A 96 15.39 15.21 7.49
C ASN A 96 16.35 16.04 6.58
N PRO A 97 17.50 16.52 7.09
CA PRO A 97 18.42 17.39 6.33
C PRO A 97 19.19 16.62 5.25
N PRO A 98 19.71 17.26 4.18
CA PRO A 98 20.60 16.60 3.22
C PRO A 98 21.97 16.29 3.83
N GLY A 99 22.70 15.36 3.22
CA GLY A 99 23.99 14.81 3.63
C GLY A 99 23.90 13.70 4.66
N ARG A 100 22.75 13.03 4.81
CA ARG A 100 22.57 11.95 5.81
C ARG A 100 23.50 10.79 5.49
N LYS A 101 23.89 10.06 6.52
CA LYS A 101 24.72 8.87 6.35
C LYS A 101 23.99 7.63 6.79
N SER A 102 24.06 6.60 5.95
CA SER A 102 23.69 5.25 6.36
C SER A 102 24.78 4.70 7.29
N THR A 103 24.45 4.36 8.54
CA THR A 103 25.47 4.02 9.57
C THR A 103 25.43 2.57 10.04
N VAL A 104 24.51 2.24 10.92
CA VAL A 104 24.29 0.88 11.45
C VAL A 104 22.82 0.51 11.27
N PRO A 105 22.48 -0.78 11.15
CA PRO A 105 21.12 -1.21 10.86
C PRO A 105 20.11 -0.53 11.80
N HIS A 106 20.31 -0.56 13.12
CA HIS A 106 19.35 -0.02 14.07
C HIS A 106 18.95 1.45 13.82
N HIS A 107 19.89 2.36 13.60
CA HIS A 107 19.58 3.78 13.39
C HIS A 107 19.21 4.11 11.93
N ILE A 108 19.66 3.28 10.98
CA ILE A 108 19.57 3.44 9.53
C ILE A 108 20.25 4.71 9.03
N PHE A 109 19.79 5.90 9.44
CA PHE A 109 20.28 7.21 9.01
C PHE A 109 20.71 8.09 10.20
N GLU A 110 21.83 8.78 10.05
CA GLU A 110 22.31 9.82 10.98
C GLU A 110 22.47 11.18 10.28
N LYS A 111 22.27 12.27 11.03
CA LYS A 111 22.52 13.63 10.52
C LYS A 111 24.02 13.80 10.23
N PRO A 112 24.42 14.51 9.17
CA PRO A 112 25.83 14.80 8.93
C PRO A 112 26.42 15.63 10.07
N GLU A 113 27.61 15.28 10.55
CA GLU A 113 28.41 16.18 11.39
C GLU A 113 29.17 17.23 10.55
N ALA A 114 29.47 16.90 9.30
CA ALA A 114 30.17 17.72 8.33
C ALA A 114 29.74 17.33 6.90
N CYS A 115 29.79 18.29 5.98
CA CYS A 115 29.36 18.05 4.61
C CYS A 115 30.36 17.18 3.82
N PRO A 116 29.87 16.18 3.04
CA PRO A 116 30.71 15.13 2.45
C PRO A 116 31.91 15.65 1.64
N ILE A 117 31.72 16.71 0.85
CA ILE A 117 32.76 17.21 -0.07
C ILE A 117 33.60 18.33 0.53
N SER A 118 32.98 19.25 1.26
CA SER A 118 33.64 20.49 1.71
C SER A 118 34.22 20.41 3.11
N GLY A 119 33.80 19.42 3.92
CA GLY A 119 34.03 19.40 5.36
C GLY A 119 33.41 20.60 6.09
N ALA A 120 32.56 21.38 5.42
CA ALA A 120 31.84 22.50 6.01
C ALA A 120 30.85 21.99 7.05
N ARG A 121 30.44 22.86 7.98
CA ARG A 121 29.34 22.52 8.89
C ARG A 121 28.04 22.44 8.07
N PRO A 122 27.14 21.49 8.38
CA PRO A 122 25.83 21.41 7.76
C PRO A 122 25.03 22.73 7.90
N PRO A 123 23.91 22.90 7.16
CA PRO A 123 23.33 21.93 6.24
C PRO A 123 24.21 21.77 5.00
N CYS A 124 24.05 20.64 4.32
CA CYS A 124 24.85 20.28 3.16
C CYS A 124 24.02 20.50 1.91
N PRO A 125 23.88 21.75 1.44
CA PRO A 125 22.99 22.07 0.34
C PRO A 125 23.42 21.32 -0.92
N GLU A 126 22.45 20.74 -1.58
CA GLU A 126 22.64 19.97 -2.79
C GLU A 126 22.20 20.80 -4.01
N ALA A 127 22.82 20.51 -5.16
CA ALA A 127 22.40 21.11 -6.41
C ALA A 127 21.10 20.45 -6.95
N VAL A 128 20.90 19.19 -6.60
CA VAL A 128 19.73 18.34 -6.87
C VAL A 128 19.43 17.62 -5.55
N SER A 129 18.16 17.51 -5.17
CA SER A 129 17.72 17.00 -3.86
C SER A 129 17.88 15.48 -3.71
N ALA A 130 19.04 14.92 -4.09
CA ALA A 130 19.29 13.49 -4.16
C ALA A 130 19.15 12.77 -2.79
N ASP A 131 19.29 13.51 -1.69
CA ASP A 131 19.09 12.98 -0.34
C ASP A 131 17.67 13.21 0.19
N ASP A 132 16.64 13.41 -0.63
CA ASP A 132 15.24 13.58 -0.22
C ASP A 132 15.03 14.45 1.05
N PRO A 133 15.42 15.73 1.07
CA PRO A 133 15.42 16.53 2.29
C PRO A 133 14.01 16.98 2.68
N GLY A 134 13.72 17.17 3.98
CA GLY A 134 12.47 17.78 4.45
C GLY A 134 11.29 16.82 4.59
N LEU A 135 10.07 17.36 4.45
CA LEU A 135 8.79 16.65 4.62
C LEU A 135 7.92 16.73 3.37
N THR A 136 6.98 15.80 3.26
CA THR A 136 5.89 15.85 2.29
C THR A 136 4.66 16.54 2.87
N VAL A 137 3.90 17.26 2.04
CA VAL A 137 2.66 17.95 2.46
C VAL A 137 1.54 17.77 1.44
N VAL A 138 0.30 17.80 1.90
CA VAL A 138 -0.92 17.94 1.09
C VAL A 138 -1.68 19.20 1.53
N ASN A 139 -1.94 20.11 0.60
CA ASN A 139 -2.52 21.44 0.83
C ASN A 139 -1.82 22.18 1.98
N TYR A 140 -0.47 22.11 2.01
CA TYR A 140 0.38 22.65 3.08
C TYR A 140 0.11 22.06 4.48
N ARG A 141 -0.38 20.82 4.55
CA ARG A 141 -0.66 20.09 5.80
C ARG A 141 -0.04 18.69 5.71
N ASN A 142 0.34 18.11 6.84
CA ASN A 142 0.76 16.73 6.95
C ASN A 142 0.41 16.18 8.33
N GLU A 143 0.30 14.87 8.44
CA GLU A 143 0.02 14.17 9.69
C GLU A 143 0.96 12.94 9.83
N PRO A 144 2.20 13.11 10.28
CA PRO A 144 3.20 12.03 10.25
C PRO A 144 2.81 10.81 11.09
N VAL A 145 2.78 9.62 10.50
CA VAL A 145 2.55 8.36 11.24
C VAL A 145 3.63 8.16 12.29
N GLY A 146 4.90 8.44 11.98
CA GLY A 146 6.01 8.30 12.92
C GLY A 146 5.82 9.12 14.20
N MET A 147 5.22 10.32 14.11
CA MET A 147 4.91 11.12 15.30
C MET A 147 3.67 10.62 16.06
N ARG A 148 2.67 10.06 15.35
CA ARG A 148 1.46 9.49 15.98
C ARG A 148 1.73 8.28 16.86
N VAL A 149 2.74 7.48 16.51
CA VAL A 149 3.05 6.22 17.21
C VAL A 149 4.20 6.34 18.22
N ARG A 150 4.85 7.50 18.31
CA ARG A 150 5.98 7.74 19.20
C ARG A 150 5.54 8.22 20.57
N ASN A 151 6.27 7.81 21.61
CA ASN A 151 6.27 8.46 22.90
C ASN A 151 7.32 9.58 22.91
N PRO A 152 6.92 10.87 22.97
CA PRO A 152 7.86 11.99 22.92
C PRO A 152 8.78 12.09 24.15
N GLY A 153 8.41 11.46 25.28
CA GLY A 153 9.22 11.46 26.50
C GLY A 153 10.36 10.44 26.50
N THR A 154 10.24 9.35 25.73
CA THR A 154 11.26 8.29 25.64
C THR A 154 11.91 8.17 24.27
N ASN A 155 11.33 8.79 23.24
CA ASN A 155 11.71 8.62 21.84
C ASN A 155 11.61 7.17 21.35
N GLN A 156 10.69 6.40 21.91
CA GLN A 156 10.40 5.01 21.52
C GLN A 156 8.96 4.88 21.06
N GLN A 157 8.60 3.77 20.42
CA GLN A 157 7.21 3.48 20.08
C GLN A 157 6.34 3.46 21.35
N ALA A 158 5.16 4.04 21.28
CA ALA A 158 4.22 4.19 22.39
C ALA A 158 3.43 2.90 22.68
N LEU A 159 4.12 1.82 23.05
CA LEU A 159 3.52 0.54 23.42
C LEU A 159 3.43 0.33 24.94
N ASN A 160 2.58 -0.59 25.37
CA ASN A 160 2.38 -1.06 26.75
C ASN A 160 1.98 0.03 27.75
N ARG A 161 1.16 1.00 27.32
CA ARG A 161 0.67 2.07 28.20
C ARG A 161 -0.31 1.50 29.25
N PRO A 162 -0.05 1.63 30.57
CA PRO A 162 -0.96 1.09 31.58
C PRO A 162 -2.37 1.69 31.49
N GLY A 163 -3.38 0.85 31.25
CA GLY A 163 -4.79 1.23 31.24
C GLY A 163 -5.38 1.69 29.91
N PHE A 164 -4.62 1.61 28.81
CA PHE A 164 -5.05 1.96 27.45
C PHE A 164 -4.70 0.84 26.46
N GLU A 165 -5.42 0.75 25.33
CA GLU A 165 -5.01 -0.09 24.19
C GLU A 165 -3.82 0.59 23.49
N ASP A 166 -2.76 -0.17 23.15
CA ASP A 166 -1.45 0.33 22.73
C ASP A 166 -1.54 1.48 21.69
N PRO A 167 -1.34 2.75 22.09
CA PRO A 167 -1.60 3.89 21.21
C PRO A 167 -0.57 4.04 20.09
N GLY A 168 0.58 3.38 20.22
CA GLY A 168 1.63 3.29 19.21
C GLY A 168 1.55 2.08 18.29
N ASP A 169 0.51 1.25 18.40
CA ASP A 169 0.30 0.13 17.46
C ASP A 169 -0.03 0.66 16.05
N LEU A 170 0.77 0.22 15.08
CA LEU A 170 0.71 0.67 13.69
C LEU A 170 -0.63 0.33 13.01
N SER A 171 -1.30 -0.76 13.40
CA SER A 171 -2.63 -1.12 12.88
C SER A 171 -3.73 -0.13 13.26
N PHE A 172 -3.45 0.81 14.16
CA PHE A 172 -4.38 1.85 14.62
C PHE A 172 -3.88 3.27 14.30
N ALA A 173 -2.84 3.42 13.48
CA ALA A 173 -2.23 4.72 13.16
C ALA A 173 -3.22 5.74 12.56
N TYR A 174 -4.15 5.27 11.73
CA TYR A 174 -5.17 6.08 11.05
C TYR A 174 -6.44 6.33 11.85
N GLN A 175 -6.54 5.78 13.05
CA GLN A 175 -7.73 5.94 13.88
C GLN A 175 -7.85 7.37 14.44
N THR A 176 -9.05 7.91 14.49
CA THR A 176 -9.39 9.09 15.29
C THR A 176 -9.53 8.66 16.75
N ARG A 177 -8.56 9.03 17.58
CA ARG A 177 -8.48 8.67 19.01
C ARG A 177 -7.76 9.76 19.81
N THR A 178 -7.95 9.77 21.13
CA THR A 178 -7.54 10.87 22.02
C THR A 178 -6.66 10.44 23.19
N ASP A 179 -6.07 9.26 23.09
CA ASP A 179 -5.24 8.61 24.11
C ASP A 179 -3.80 8.33 23.64
N ARG A 180 -3.31 9.02 22.60
CA ARG A 180 -1.91 8.99 22.19
C ARG A 180 -0.98 9.54 23.26
N GLU A 181 0.27 9.10 23.27
CA GLU A 181 1.28 9.59 24.22
C GLU A 181 1.68 11.04 23.94
N ASP A 182 1.73 11.44 22.67
CA ASP A 182 1.85 12.85 22.32
C ASP A 182 0.46 13.53 22.36
N PRO A 183 0.21 14.44 23.31
CA PRO A 183 -1.09 15.07 23.47
C PRO A 183 -1.50 15.98 22.31
N ASP A 184 -0.56 16.48 21.50
CA ASP A 184 -0.90 17.33 20.35
C ASP A 184 -1.76 16.57 19.32
N TYR A 185 -1.54 15.25 19.20
CA TYR A 185 -2.27 14.34 18.32
C TYR A 185 -3.63 13.87 18.88
N ASN A 186 -4.00 14.33 20.06
CA ASN A 186 -5.29 14.05 20.70
C ASN A 186 -6.25 15.25 20.64
N LEU A 187 -5.77 16.42 20.19
CA LEU A 187 -6.53 17.67 20.18
C LEU A 187 -7.27 17.87 18.87
N PHE A 188 -8.04 18.96 18.81
CA PHE A 188 -8.56 19.45 17.55
C PHE A 188 -7.41 19.95 16.67
N PRO A 189 -7.46 19.66 15.35
CA PRO A 189 -6.61 20.31 14.36
C PRO A 189 -6.49 21.83 14.61
N GLY A 190 -5.27 22.36 14.58
CA GLY A 190 -5.03 23.78 14.83
C GLY A 190 -5.10 24.19 16.31
N ILE A 191 -5.03 23.27 17.27
CA ILE A 191 -4.80 23.56 18.70
C ILE A 191 -3.54 22.82 19.15
N LYS A 192 -2.65 23.50 19.87
CA LYS A 192 -1.45 22.89 20.46
C LYS A 192 -1.59 22.79 21.98
N ALA A 193 -1.24 21.65 22.55
CA ALA A 193 -1.33 21.39 23.98
C ALA A 193 -0.46 22.40 24.74
N GLY A 194 -1.03 23.03 25.76
CA GLY A 194 -0.32 23.99 26.61
C GLY A 194 -0.03 25.36 25.97
N VAL A 195 -0.48 25.62 24.73
CA VAL A 195 -0.32 26.93 24.07
C VAL A 195 -1.66 27.71 24.11
N PRO A 196 -1.70 28.93 24.71
CA PRO A 196 -2.95 29.69 24.87
C PRO A 196 -3.58 30.21 23.58
N SER A 197 -2.80 30.34 22.51
CA SER A 197 -3.28 30.68 21.17
C SER A 197 -3.48 29.39 20.37
N ALA A 198 -4.62 29.27 19.68
CA ALA A 198 -4.80 28.30 18.61
C ALA A 198 -3.55 28.29 17.72
N GLY A 199 -3.21 27.14 17.15
CA GLY A 199 -2.08 26.96 16.23
C GLY A 199 -2.06 28.02 15.12
N PRO A 200 -0.96 28.12 14.37
CA PRO A 200 -0.71 29.25 13.48
C PRO A 200 -1.78 29.45 12.40
N TYR A 201 -2.53 28.39 12.06
CA TYR A 201 -3.60 28.42 11.07
C TYR A 201 -4.86 27.72 11.60
N PRO A 202 -6.06 28.22 11.22
CA PRO A 202 -7.29 27.46 11.42
C PRO A 202 -7.29 26.16 10.58
N PRO A 203 -8.09 25.15 10.98
CA PRO A 203 -8.32 23.97 10.15
C PRO A 203 -8.84 24.30 8.76
N LEU A 204 -8.48 23.48 7.77
CA LEU A 204 -8.99 23.58 6.39
C LEU A 204 -10.46 23.15 6.26
N THR A 205 -10.97 22.42 7.26
CA THR A 205 -12.28 21.77 7.28
C THR A 205 -12.96 22.07 8.62
N ARG A 206 -14.27 22.32 8.61
CA ARG A 206 -15.10 22.43 9.83
C ARG A 206 -15.62 21.07 10.27
N GLY A 207 -16.26 21.00 11.44
CA GLY A 207 -16.90 19.77 11.93
C GLY A 207 -15.92 18.62 12.22
N LEU A 208 -14.64 18.93 12.48
CA LEU A 208 -13.63 17.97 12.90
C LEU A 208 -13.92 17.50 14.33
N THR A 209 -13.34 16.37 14.70
CA THR A 209 -13.38 15.79 16.05
C THR A 209 -11.96 15.76 16.64
N GLN A 210 -11.84 15.72 17.96
CA GLN A 210 -10.55 15.53 18.63
C GLN A 210 -9.88 14.24 18.15
N GLY A 211 -8.60 14.33 17.76
CA GLY A 211 -7.82 13.21 17.24
C GLY A 211 -7.95 12.97 15.73
N ASP A 212 -8.79 13.74 15.01
CA ASP A 212 -8.78 13.78 13.55
C ASP A 212 -7.42 14.32 13.05
N PRO A 213 -6.96 13.90 11.86
CA PRO A 213 -5.69 14.37 11.31
C PRO A 213 -5.72 15.86 10.95
N TYR A 214 -4.55 16.50 10.91
CA TYR A 214 -4.38 17.90 10.51
C TYR A 214 -4.48 18.10 8.99
N THR A 215 -4.37 17.01 8.21
CA THR A 215 -4.61 16.99 6.76
C THR A 215 -6.07 17.28 6.40
N PRO A 216 -6.37 17.62 5.14
CA PRO A 216 -7.74 17.88 4.73
C PRO A 216 -8.69 16.70 5.03
N VAL A 217 -9.89 16.99 5.54
CA VAL A 217 -10.96 16.01 5.69
C VAL A 217 -12.04 16.32 4.65
N LEU A 218 -12.21 15.44 3.66
CA LEU A 218 -13.16 15.63 2.57
C LEU A 218 -14.56 15.24 3.06
N ARG A 219 -15.40 16.22 3.35
CA ARG A 219 -16.74 16.00 3.90
C ARG A 219 -17.77 15.86 2.79
N VAL A 220 -18.46 14.73 2.75
CA VAL A 220 -19.44 14.35 1.71
C VAL A 220 -20.73 13.81 2.34
N GLN A 221 -21.84 13.84 1.61
CA GLN A 221 -23.11 13.21 2.01
C GLN A 221 -23.35 11.93 1.20
N GLU A 222 -24.18 11.03 1.73
CA GLU A 222 -24.69 9.88 0.97
C GLU A 222 -25.34 10.35 -0.34
N GLY A 223 -25.04 9.66 -1.44
CA GLY A 223 -25.55 9.98 -2.76
C GLY A 223 -25.04 11.28 -3.38
N ASP A 224 -23.99 11.89 -2.82
CA ASP A 224 -23.28 12.96 -3.54
C ASP A 224 -22.46 12.36 -4.68
N ASP A 225 -22.53 12.98 -5.86
CA ASP A 225 -21.50 12.75 -6.88
C ASP A 225 -20.24 13.53 -6.47
N VAL A 226 -19.09 12.86 -6.44
CA VAL A 226 -17.82 13.42 -5.97
C VAL A 226 -16.77 13.38 -7.06
N LYS A 227 -16.05 14.51 -7.19
CA LYS A 227 -14.86 14.66 -8.01
C LYS A 227 -13.68 15.09 -7.15
N VAL A 228 -12.61 14.31 -7.17
CA VAL A 228 -11.35 14.67 -6.52
C VAL A 228 -10.36 15.01 -7.62
N ARG A 229 -9.87 16.24 -7.62
CA ARG A 229 -8.80 16.69 -8.50
C ARG A 229 -7.49 16.60 -7.76
N VAL A 230 -6.49 16.10 -8.45
CA VAL A 230 -5.16 15.96 -7.90
C VAL A 230 -4.20 16.71 -8.80
N LEU A 231 -3.33 17.53 -8.20
CA LEU A 231 -2.27 18.25 -8.89
C LEU A 231 -0.96 18.00 -8.13
N VAL A 232 0.06 17.55 -8.85
CA VAL A 232 1.39 17.40 -8.30
C VAL A 232 2.06 18.76 -8.29
N GLY A 233 2.14 19.39 -7.11
CA GLY A 233 2.55 20.79 -6.96
C GLY A 233 4.05 21.01 -7.15
N ALA A 234 4.85 20.50 -6.21
CA ALA A 234 6.31 20.58 -6.20
C ALA A 234 6.86 19.17 -6.03
N HIS A 235 7.64 18.67 -7.01
CA HIS A 235 8.05 17.26 -6.95
C HIS A 235 9.32 16.90 -7.72
N GLU A 236 10.08 15.95 -7.17
CA GLU A 236 11.10 15.11 -7.84
C GLU A 236 10.63 13.65 -7.94
N GLU A 237 10.10 13.11 -6.85
CA GLU A 237 9.73 11.70 -6.74
C GLU A 237 8.42 11.38 -7.49
N GLU A 238 7.89 10.17 -7.31
CA GLU A 238 6.55 9.81 -7.77
C GLU A 238 5.64 9.36 -6.62
N HIS A 239 4.33 9.50 -6.83
CA HIS A 239 3.32 9.16 -5.82
C HIS A 239 2.23 8.24 -6.39
N ASN A 240 1.78 7.28 -5.60
CA ASN A 240 0.65 6.42 -5.91
C ASN A 240 -0.57 6.80 -5.07
N PHE A 241 -1.40 7.72 -5.58
CA PHE A 241 -2.62 8.17 -4.92
C PHE A 241 -3.62 7.02 -4.83
N THR A 242 -4.24 6.82 -3.67
CA THR A 242 -5.29 5.81 -3.50
C THR A 242 -6.40 6.29 -2.56
N MET A 243 -7.61 5.74 -2.76
CA MET A 243 -8.73 5.88 -1.84
C MET A 243 -9.34 4.52 -1.55
N HIS A 244 -9.47 4.18 -0.27
CA HIS A 244 -10.09 2.94 0.17
C HIS A 244 -11.59 2.95 -0.17
N GLY A 245 -12.15 1.80 -0.57
CA GLY A 245 -13.58 1.62 -0.87
C GLY A 245 -14.15 2.42 -2.04
N LEU A 246 -13.33 3.20 -2.74
CA LEU A 246 -13.73 4.09 -3.82
C LEU A 246 -12.96 3.75 -5.11
N LYS A 247 -13.59 3.92 -6.27
CA LYS A 247 -13.00 3.63 -7.58
C LYS A 247 -13.48 4.61 -8.64
N TRP A 248 -12.69 4.79 -9.70
CA TRP A 248 -12.98 5.68 -10.84
C TRP A 248 -12.48 5.03 -12.13
N LEU A 249 -12.90 5.55 -13.28
CA LEU A 249 -12.33 5.16 -14.57
C LEU A 249 -10.98 5.82 -14.79
N LEU A 250 -10.00 5.10 -15.37
CA LEU A 250 -8.68 5.66 -15.69
C LEU A 250 -8.78 6.90 -16.57
N GLU A 251 -9.66 6.86 -17.58
CA GLU A 251 -9.98 7.98 -18.45
C GLU A 251 -11.48 8.29 -18.32
N PRO A 252 -11.88 9.38 -17.64
CA PRO A 252 -13.30 9.64 -17.34
C PRO A 252 -14.22 9.69 -18.57
N ALA A 253 -13.68 10.10 -19.73
CA ALA A 253 -14.43 10.18 -20.99
C ALA A 253 -14.49 8.86 -21.77
N ASN A 254 -13.80 7.81 -21.33
CA ASN A 254 -13.76 6.51 -21.99
C ASN A 254 -14.23 5.42 -21.02
N SER A 255 -15.45 4.92 -21.23
CA SER A 255 -16.04 3.86 -20.42
C SER A 255 -15.28 2.54 -20.47
N ASN A 256 -14.39 2.33 -21.46
CA ASN A 256 -13.56 1.13 -21.60
C ASN A 256 -12.10 1.33 -21.13
N SER A 257 -11.86 2.32 -20.26
CA SER A 257 -10.51 2.61 -19.75
C SER A 257 -10.10 1.75 -18.54
N GLY A 258 -11.06 1.06 -17.92
CA GLY A 258 -10.88 0.23 -16.75
C GLY A 258 -11.06 1.01 -15.46
N TYR A 259 -11.61 0.34 -14.44
CA TYR A 259 -11.67 0.90 -13.10
C TYR A 259 -10.29 0.87 -12.43
N ARG A 260 -10.02 1.92 -11.65
CA ARG A 260 -8.84 2.12 -10.82
C ARG A 260 -9.29 2.60 -9.45
N ASN A 261 -8.49 2.29 -8.45
CA ASN A 261 -8.53 2.94 -7.14
C ASN A 261 -7.15 3.53 -6.76
N SER A 262 -6.17 3.42 -7.67
CA SER A 262 -4.81 3.90 -7.51
C SER A 262 -4.39 4.63 -8.79
N GLN A 263 -3.70 5.74 -8.64
CA GLN A 263 -3.17 6.55 -9.73
C GLN A 263 -1.71 6.92 -9.43
N ASN A 264 -0.78 6.41 -10.23
CA ASN A 264 0.61 6.89 -10.21
C ASN A 264 0.65 8.28 -10.85
N MET A 265 1.47 9.16 -10.27
CA MET A 265 1.60 10.54 -10.71
C MET A 265 3.05 10.95 -10.60
N GLY A 266 3.60 11.40 -11.71
CA GLY A 266 4.94 11.97 -11.79
C GLY A 266 4.92 13.50 -11.68
N ILE A 267 6.11 14.07 -11.86
CA ILE A 267 6.33 15.51 -11.74
C ILE A 267 5.42 16.30 -12.69
N SER A 268 4.73 17.30 -12.15
CA SER A 268 3.85 18.24 -12.88
C SER A 268 2.64 17.63 -13.59
N GLU A 269 2.18 16.44 -13.16
CA GLU A 269 0.94 15.85 -13.66
C GLU A 269 -0.28 16.33 -12.86
N PHE A 270 -1.47 16.16 -13.47
CA PHE A 270 -2.75 16.37 -12.82
C PHE A 270 -3.75 15.31 -13.28
N PHE A 271 -4.68 14.97 -12.40
CA PHE A 271 -5.70 13.97 -12.68
C PHE A 271 -7.06 14.40 -12.13
N ASP A 272 -8.10 14.09 -12.90
CA ASP A 272 -9.50 14.23 -12.50
C ASP A 272 -10.03 12.86 -12.09
N LEU A 273 -10.10 12.61 -10.78
CA LEU A 273 -10.62 11.37 -10.22
C LEU A 273 -12.13 11.53 -10.02
N GLU A 274 -12.91 11.07 -11.00
CA GLU A 274 -14.37 11.04 -10.94
C GLU A 274 -14.83 9.83 -10.14
N VAL A 275 -14.76 9.96 -8.81
CA VAL A 275 -15.17 8.93 -7.83
C VAL A 275 -16.62 8.52 -8.02
N GLY A 276 -17.45 9.45 -8.48
CA GLY A 276 -18.86 9.21 -8.77
C GLY A 276 -19.71 9.24 -7.51
N HIS A 277 -20.76 8.43 -7.49
CA HIS A 277 -21.79 8.44 -6.46
C HIS A 277 -21.27 7.87 -5.14
N MET A 278 -21.31 8.65 -4.06
CA MET A 278 -20.92 8.18 -2.73
C MET A 278 -21.95 7.17 -2.20
N PRO A 279 -21.51 6.00 -1.70
CA PRO A 279 -22.41 4.91 -1.35
C PRO A 279 -23.24 5.20 -0.11
N GLY A 280 -24.43 4.62 -0.07
CA GLY A 280 -25.31 4.69 1.07
C GLY A 280 -24.77 3.84 2.21
N LEU A 281 -24.87 4.34 3.44
CA LEU A 281 -24.54 3.54 4.60
C LEU A 281 -25.62 2.47 4.77
N GLN A 282 -25.28 1.31 5.33
CA GLN A 282 -26.28 0.32 5.73
C GLN A 282 -26.85 0.66 7.12
N ALA A 283 -26.03 1.15 8.04
CA ALA A 283 -26.44 1.57 9.38
C ALA A 283 -25.77 2.89 9.81
N GLY A 284 -26.02 3.37 11.03
CA GLY A 284 -25.25 4.50 11.60
C GLY A 284 -25.50 5.85 10.93
N GLN A 285 -24.60 6.81 11.18
CA GLN A 285 -24.71 8.20 10.70
C GLN A 285 -23.47 8.70 9.96
N THR A 286 -22.31 8.07 10.16
CA THR A 286 -21.06 8.43 9.49
C THR A 286 -20.24 7.21 9.12
N ALA A 287 -19.38 7.37 8.12
CA ALA A 287 -18.30 6.45 7.80
C ALA A 287 -17.06 7.23 7.32
N ASP A 288 -15.88 6.79 7.72
CA ASP A 288 -14.61 7.37 7.30
C ASP A 288 -13.91 6.46 6.30
N PHE A 289 -13.53 7.00 5.15
CA PHE A 289 -12.67 6.36 4.16
C PHE A 289 -11.27 6.96 4.26
N LEU A 290 -10.25 6.15 3.95
CA LEU A 290 -8.85 6.59 3.94
C LEU A 290 -8.48 7.02 2.52
N TYR A 291 -7.97 8.25 2.36
CA TYR A 291 -7.25 8.64 1.16
C TYR A 291 -5.77 8.79 1.48
N LYS A 292 -4.92 8.46 0.51
CA LYS A 292 -3.48 8.59 0.62
C LYS A 292 -2.97 9.24 -0.67
N PRO A 293 -2.42 10.47 -0.62
CA PRO A 293 -1.71 11.02 -1.75
C PRO A 293 -0.58 10.12 -2.26
N SER A 294 0.05 9.35 -1.36
CA SER A 294 0.78 8.15 -1.75
C SER A 294 0.59 7.00 -0.76
N ALA A 295 0.45 5.80 -1.30
CA ALA A 295 0.40 4.55 -0.54
C ALA A 295 1.78 4.01 -0.11
N ALA A 296 2.87 4.71 -0.42
CA ALA A 296 4.22 4.30 -0.03
C ALA A 296 4.48 4.46 1.47
N VAL A 297 5.32 3.59 2.04
CA VAL A 297 5.58 3.54 3.50
C VAL A 297 6.22 4.85 4.01
N GLU A 298 7.17 5.40 3.27
CA GLU A 298 7.90 6.64 3.58
C GLU A 298 6.98 7.86 3.56
N TRP A 299 6.05 7.92 2.62
CA TRP A 299 5.15 9.06 2.46
C TRP A 299 3.99 9.02 3.45
N GLN A 300 3.57 7.83 3.87
CA GLN A 300 2.68 7.66 5.02
C GLN A 300 3.41 8.05 6.32
N TRP A 301 4.68 7.68 6.47
CA TRP A 301 5.52 8.05 7.61
C TRP A 301 5.63 9.56 7.80
N THR A 302 5.83 10.30 6.71
CA THR A 302 5.93 11.78 6.69
C THR A 302 4.56 12.50 6.70
N GLY A 303 3.47 11.79 6.42
CA GLY A 303 2.11 12.23 6.71
C GLY A 303 1.20 12.55 5.52
N LEU A 304 1.44 11.95 4.35
CA LEU A 304 0.55 12.00 3.19
C LEU A 304 -0.62 11.01 3.31
N TRP A 305 -1.58 11.33 4.15
CA TRP A 305 -2.87 10.64 4.23
C TRP A 305 -3.93 11.54 4.85
N GLY A 306 -5.21 11.19 4.69
CA GLY A 306 -6.31 11.87 5.38
C GLY A 306 -7.62 11.12 5.24
N LEU A 307 -8.72 11.79 5.60
CA LEU A 307 -10.05 11.16 5.66
C LEU A 307 -11.00 11.73 4.61
N VAL A 308 -11.80 10.87 3.98
CA VAL A 308 -13.10 11.25 3.41
C VAL A 308 -14.15 10.87 4.44
N ARG A 309 -14.91 11.84 4.95
CA ARG A 309 -15.97 11.59 5.93
C ARG A 309 -17.33 11.72 5.27
N LEU A 310 -18.01 10.58 5.19
CA LEU A 310 -19.36 10.44 4.67
C LEU A 310 -20.37 10.63 5.80
N TYR A 311 -21.38 11.46 5.55
CA TYR A 311 -22.51 11.71 6.46
C TYR A 311 -23.82 11.19 5.85
N ARG A 312 -24.66 10.58 6.68
CA ARG A 312 -26.01 10.18 6.32
C ARG A 312 -26.99 11.31 6.55
N GLY A 313 -27.47 11.89 5.46
CA GLY A 313 -28.58 12.82 5.47
C GLY A 313 -28.26 14.18 6.06
N ARG A 314 -29.05 15.15 5.64
CA ARG A 314 -29.06 16.50 6.23
C ARG A 314 -29.96 16.52 7.44
N THR A 315 -29.55 15.92 8.56
CA THR A 315 -30.42 15.88 9.76
C THR A 315 -30.71 17.30 10.29
N GLN A 316 -31.87 17.49 10.92
CA GLN A 316 -32.25 18.77 11.55
C GLN A 316 -31.45 19.09 12.82
N THR A 317 -30.70 18.12 13.35
CA THR A 317 -29.97 18.20 14.62
C THR A 317 -28.50 18.58 14.47
N GLU A 318 -27.95 18.58 13.26
CA GLU A 318 -26.64 19.19 13.00
C GLU A 318 -26.72 20.69 13.29
N LEU A 319 -25.71 21.21 14.01
CA LEU A 319 -25.56 22.66 14.15
C LEU A 319 -25.54 23.26 12.74
N GLU A 320 -26.35 24.29 12.47
CA GLU A 320 -26.43 24.89 11.13
C GLU A 320 -25.06 25.30 10.58
N ALA A 321 -24.10 25.62 11.47
CA ALA A 321 -22.73 25.97 11.14
C ALA A 321 -21.86 24.81 10.59
N ASP A 322 -22.26 23.55 10.80
CA ASP A 322 -21.52 22.35 10.41
C ASP A 322 -22.15 21.61 9.21
N ARG A 323 -23.28 22.10 8.68
CA ARG A 323 -24.00 21.46 7.57
C ARG A 323 -23.30 21.71 6.22
N LEU A 324 -23.24 20.67 5.39
CA LEU A 324 -22.73 20.78 4.02
C LEU A 324 -23.74 21.45 3.07
N GLU A 325 -23.24 22.18 2.09
CA GLU A 325 -24.07 22.78 1.03
C GLU A 325 -24.79 21.73 0.19
N ALA A 326 -26.06 22.00 -0.12
CA ALA A 326 -26.91 21.12 -0.93
C ALA A 326 -26.43 21.08 -2.37
N LEU A 327 -26.24 19.87 -2.87
CA LEU A 327 -26.16 19.66 -4.30
C LEU A 327 -27.60 19.65 -4.88
N PRO A 328 -27.86 20.32 -6.00
CA PRO A 328 -29.17 20.32 -6.65
C PRO A 328 -29.75 18.93 -6.97
N ASN A 329 -28.90 17.96 -7.29
CA ASN A 329 -29.25 16.56 -7.55
C ASN A 329 -29.38 15.71 -6.26
N ASN A 330 -28.83 16.16 -5.14
CA ASN A 330 -28.92 15.50 -3.84
C ASN A 330 -29.33 16.47 -2.70
N PRO A 331 -30.57 17.00 -2.73
CA PRO A 331 -31.00 18.02 -1.79
C PRO A 331 -31.19 17.50 -0.35
N GLN A 332 -31.32 16.19 -0.16
CA GLN A 332 -31.50 15.58 1.16
C GLN A 332 -30.19 15.01 1.74
N GLY A 333 -29.14 14.84 0.93
CA GLY A 333 -27.90 14.19 1.37
C GLY A 333 -28.10 12.71 1.69
N LEU A 334 -29.03 12.05 0.99
CA LEU A 334 -29.47 10.70 1.31
C LEU A 334 -29.48 9.86 0.04
N GLU A 335 -29.01 8.63 0.18
CA GLU A 335 -29.20 7.58 -0.80
C GLU A 335 -30.31 6.64 -0.29
N PRO A 336 -31.34 6.33 -1.09
CA PRO A 336 -32.44 5.48 -0.66
C PRO A 336 -32.01 4.01 -0.65
N VAL A 337 -31.33 3.56 0.40
CA VAL A 337 -30.96 2.15 0.57
C VAL A 337 -32.13 1.37 1.17
N ASP A 338 -32.61 0.33 0.49
CA ASP A 338 -33.51 -0.66 1.08
C ASP A 338 -32.68 -1.78 1.73
N GLU A 339 -32.86 -1.99 3.04
CA GLU A 339 -32.19 -3.07 3.78
C GLU A 339 -32.59 -4.46 3.25
N GLU A 340 -33.72 -4.58 2.56
CA GLU A 340 -34.16 -5.83 1.93
C GLU A 340 -33.35 -6.19 0.67
N ASP A 341 -32.50 -5.33 0.14
CA ASP A 341 -31.76 -5.63 -1.09
C ASP A 341 -30.45 -6.40 -0.84
N TYR A 342 -29.93 -6.35 0.38
CA TYR A 342 -28.69 -6.99 0.78
C TYR A 342 -28.90 -8.37 1.42
N GLU A 343 -27.86 -9.21 1.36
CA GLU A 343 -27.82 -10.43 2.15
C GLU A 343 -27.73 -10.13 3.64
N VAL A 344 -28.41 -10.96 4.42
CA VAL A 344 -28.37 -10.93 5.88
C VAL A 344 -27.59 -12.15 6.34
N SER A 345 -26.43 -11.90 6.96
CA SER A 345 -25.63 -12.97 7.56
C SER A 345 -25.97 -13.08 9.05
N THR A 346 -26.34 -14.28 9.49
CA THR A 346 -26.38 -14.59 10.93
C THR A 346 -24.96 -14.78 11.41
N ARG A 347 -24.45 -13.84 12.22
CA ARG A 347 -23.16 -14.02 12.89
C ARG A 347 -23.36 -14.96 14.09
N GLY A 348 -23.46 -16.25 13.79
CA GLY A 348 -23.38 -17.28 14.81
C GLY A 348 -21.99 -17.24 15.45
N LYS A 349 -21.91 -17.30 16.78
CA LYS A 349 -20.73 -17.91 17.41
C LYS A 349 -20.62 -19.29 16.78
N THR A 350 -19.73 -19.51 15.82
CA THR A 350 -19.26 -20.86 15.59
C THR A 350 -18.68 -21.28 16.93
N SER A 351 -19.34 -22.24 17.57
CA SER A 351 -18.91 -22.85 18.82
C SER A 351 -17.42 -23.14 18.73
N PRO A 352 -16.61 -23.00 19.80
CA PRO A 352 -15.20 -23.39 19.75
C PRO A 352 -15.13 -24.80 19.15
N SER A 353 -14.59 -24.93 17.94
CA SER A 353 -14.18 -26.23 17.46
C SER A 353 -13.01 -26.60 18.35
N THR A 354 -13.22 -27.61 19.18
CA THR A 354 -12.15 -28.23 19.95
C THR A 354 -11.07 -28.66 18.98
N PHE A 355 -9.96 -27.93 18.94
CA PHE A 355 -8.69 -28.45 18.48
C PHE A 355 -7.91 -28.85 19.75
N ASP A 356 -7.74 -30.16 19.96
CA ASP A 356 -6.97 -30.77 21.05
C ASP A 356 -7.19 -30.27 22.50
N GLY A 357 -8.42 -29.90 22.85
CA GLY A 357 -8.83 -29.76 24.26
C GLY A 357 -8.33 -28.49 24.97
N VAL A 358 -7.80 -27.50 24.24
CA VAL A 358 -7.49 -26.17 24.78
C VAL A 358 -8.62 -25.19 24.42
N LEU A 359 -9.20 -24.55 25.44
CA LEU A 359 -10.21 -23.50 25.28
C LEU A 359 -9.51 -22.15 25.08
N VAL A 360 -9.53 -21.61 23.87
CA VAL A 360 -9.04 -20.25 23.57
C VAL A 360 -10.17 -19.23 23.84
N PRO A 361 -9.92 -18.11 24.56
CA PRO A 361 -10.95 -17.09 24.83
C PRO A 361 -11.35 -16.30 23.58
N ASN A 362 -12.66 -16.17 23.33
CA ASN A 362 -13.22 -15.28 22.30
C ASN A 362 -13.38 -13.84 22.81
N LYS A 363 -12.64 -12.90 22.23
CA LYS A 363 -13.07 -11.50 22.06
C LYS A 363 -12.99 -11.20 20.54
N ALA A 364 -14.17 -10.94 19.97
CA ALA A 364 -14.64 -9.65 19.50
C ALA A 364 -14.02 -9.23 18.15
N ILE A 365 -14.71 -9.59 17.06
CA ILE A 365 -14.69 -8.80 15.82
C ILE A 365 -15.34 -7.43 16.12
N ALA A 366 -15.20 -6.45 15.22
CA ALA A 366 -16.29 -5.56 14.76
C ALA A 366 -17.62 -6.29 14.40
N THR A 367 -18.09 -7.20 15.26
CA THR A 367 -19.30 -8.01 15.16
C THR A 367 -20.03 -7.87 16.49
N PRO A 368 -21.37 -7.80 16.48
CA PRO A 368 -22.13 -7.53 17.68
C PRO A 368 -21.85 -8.47 18.84
N THR A 369 -22.03 -7.94 20.04
CA THR A 369 -21.87 -8.61 21.34
C THR A 369 -22.80 -9.82 21.55
N ASP A 370 -23.69 -10.12 20.60
CA ASP A 370 -24.74 -11.14 20.70
C ASP A 370 -24.71 -12.11 19.49
N PRO A 371 -24.52 -13.42 19.69
CA PRO A 371 -24.54 -14.46 18.64
C PRO A 371 -25.91 -14.67 17.98
N THR A 372 -26.94 -13.96 18.41
CA THR A 372 -28.26 -13.94 17.76
C THR A 372 -28.44 -12.75 16.81
N GLN A 373 -27.47 -11.83 16.73
CA GLN A 373 -27.56 -10.70 15.81
C GLN A 373 -27.23 -11.11 14.37
N THR A 374 -28.22 -10.90 13.52
CA THR A 374 -28.07 -10.81 12.08
C THR A 374 -27.47 -9.46 11.71
N VAL A 375 -26.51 -9.45 10.80
CA VAL A 375 -25.95 -8.22 10.25
C VAL A 375 -26.12 -8.25 8.73
N ALA A 376 -26.60 -7.14 8.17
CA ALA A 376 -26.57 -6.93 6.74
C ALA A 376 -25.10 -6.88 6.29
N VAL A 377 -24.80 -7.58 5.20
CA VAL A 377 -23.48 -7.53 4.57
C VAL A 377 -23.61 -6.83 3.24
N ALA A 378 -22.54 -6.22 2.74
CA ALA A 378 -22.54 -5.47 1.48
C ALA A 378 -22.65 -6.34 0.21
N CYS A 379 -23.10 -7.59 0.33
CA CYS A 379 -23.32 -8.49 -0.79
C CYS A 379 -24.77 -8.42 -1.29
N PRO A 380 -24.99 -8.28 -2.60
CA PRO A 380 -26.32 -8.36 -3.21
C PRO A 380 -26.99 -9.69 -2.92
N ARG A 381 -28.30 -9.65 -2.66
CA ARG A 381 -29.07 -10.86 -2.43
C ARG A 381 -29.03 -11.81 -3.63
N GLY A 382 -28.58 -13.05 -3.39
CA GLY A 382 -28.54 -14.10 -4.41
C GLY A 382 -27.26 -14.12 -5.26
N ALA A 383 -26.29 -13.25 -4.97
CA ALA A 383 -24.94 -13.37 -5.53
C ALA A 383 -24.33 -14.73 -5.14
N PRO A 384 -23.67 -15.46 -6.06
CA PRO A 384 -22.97 -16.69 -5.71
C PRO A 384 -21.89 -16.41 -4.66
N ARG A 385 -21.67 -17.36 -3.75
CA ARG A 385 -20.77 -17.17 -2.61
C ARG A 385 -19.46 -17.91 -2.82
N GLN A 386 -18.35 -17.19 -2.73
CA GLN A 386 -17.00 -17.74 -2.78
C GLN A 386 -16.33 -17.59 -1.42
N THR A 387 -16.00 -18.71 -0.78
CA THR A 387 -15.57 -18.73 0.63
C THR A 387 -14.10 -19.11 0.79
N TYR A 388 -13.40 -18.40 1.67
CA TYR A 388 -12.01 -18.65 2.08
C TYR A 388 -11.87 -18.67 3.60
N ASP A 389 -11.05 -19.59 4.13
CA ASP A 389 -10.63 -19.64 5.53
C ASP A 389 -9.09 -19.56 5.54
N ILE A 390 -8.57 -18.42 5.97
CA ILE A 390 -7.17 -18.01 5.89
C ILE A 390 -6.64 -17.76 7.31
N THR A 391 -5.41 -18.18 7.57
CA THR A 391 -4.72 -17.92 8.84
C THR A 391 -3.43 -17.14 8.58
N ALA A 392 -3.21 -16.07 9.37
CA ALA A 392 -1.92 -15.41 9.48
C ALA A 392 -1.02 -16.18 10.45
N VAL A 393 0.21 -16.48 10.04
CA VAL A 393 1.20 -17.22 10.84
C VAL A 393 2.58 -16.57 10.76
N ALA A 394 3.39 -16.73 11.81
CA ALA A 394 4.79 -16.32 11.79
C ALA A 394 5.65 -17.43 11.15
N ALA A 395 6.55 -17.05 10.23
CA ALA A 395 7.47 -17.98 9.58
C ALA A 395 8.32 -18.77 10.59
N SER A 396 8.69 -18.12 11.70
CA SER A 396 9.46 -18.72 12.81
C SER A 396 8.75 -19.85 13.54
N GLU A 397 7.43 -19.95 13.45
CA GLU A 397 6.64 -21.03 14.06
C GLU A 397 6.10 -22.01 13.01
N ALA A 398 5.63 -21.51 11.88
CA ALA A 398 4.92 -22.32 10.89
C ALA A 398 5.82 -23.00 9.86
N LEU A 399 6.98 -22.44 9.51
CA LEU A 399 7.86 -23.03 8.51
C LEU A 399 8.87 -24.01 9.14
N PRO A 400 9.23 -25.11 8.45
CA PRO A 400 10.11 -26.15 9.01
C PRO A 400 11.47 -25.66 9.51
N ASP A 401 12.07 -24.70 8.81
CA ASP A 401 13.36 -24.10 9.17
C ASP A 401 13.21 -22.78 9.95
N GLY A 402 11.98 -22.42 10.33
CA GLY A 402 11.67 -21.19 11.07
C GLY A 402 11.93 -19.90 10.29
N THR A 403 11.95 -19.94 8.95
CA THR A 403 12.24 -18.77 8.13
C THR A 403 11.69 -18.88 6.71
N LEU A 404 11.34 -17.74 6.12
CA LEU A 404 10.97 -17.63 4.72
C LEU A 404 12.23 -17.47 3.85
N TYR A 405 12.47 -18.42 2.95
CA TYR A 405 13.56 -18.33 1.98
C TYR A 405 13.14 -17.56 0.73
N TYR A 406 13.82 -16.43 0.49
CA TYR A 406 13.68 -15.67 -0.75
C TYR A 406 14.63 -16.15 -1.85
N ASN A 407 15.83 -16.59 -1.46
CA ASN A 407 16.75 -17.30 -2.34
C ASN A 407 17.49 -18.39 -1.57
N TRP A 408 17.29 -19.66 -1.95
CA TRP A 408 17.83 -20.81 -1.22
C TRP A 408 19.29 -21.16 -1.57
N ARG A 409 19.95 -20.42 -2.48
CA ARG A 409 21.33 -20.71 -2.88
C ARG A 409 22.30 -20.39 -1.74
N ASP A 410 23.37 -21.15 -1.67
CA ASP A 410 24.46 -21.02 -0.71
C ASP A 410 25.61 -20.15 -1.24
N THR A 411 25.31 -19.15 -2.09
CA THR A 411 26.35 -18.34 -2.74
C THR A 411 27.14 -17.55 -1.70
N VAL A 412 28.46 -17.65 -1.79
CA VAL A 412 29.39 -16.85 -0.99
C VAL A 412 29.54 -15.47 -1.62
N VAL A 413 29.35 -14.43 -0.83
CA VAL A 413 29.50 -13.03 -1.25
C VAL A 413 30.63 -12.33 -0.52
N GLN A 414 31.35 -11.48 -1.24
CA GLN A 414 32.43 -10.65 -0.71
C GLN A 414 32.24 -9.19 -1.12
N ARG A 415 32.56 -8.25 -0.23
CA ARG A 415 32.49 -6.83 -0.57
C ARG A 415 33.68 -6.46 -1.46
N LEU A 416 33.40 -5.81 -2.59
CA LEU A 416 34.43 -5.27 -3.47
C LEU A 416 34.71 -3.81 -3.11
N ASP A 417 35.78 -3.60 -2.34
CA ASP A 417 36.16 -2.28 -1.84
C ASP A 417 36.96 -1.46 -2.87
N ASP A 418 36.77 -0.14 -2.82
CA ASP A 418 37.62 0.83 -3.49
C ASP A 418 38.37 1.64 -2.40
N PRO A 419 39.72 1.59 -2.34
CA PRO A 419 40.49 2.28 -1.32
C PRO A 419 40.37 3.81 -1.37
N ASP A 420 39.89 4.36 -2.49
CA ASP A 420 39.66 5.80 -2.67
C ASP A 420 38.21 6.21 -2.28
N ASP A 421 37.39 5.26 -1.82
CA ASP A 421 36.01 5.47 -1.39
C ASP A 421 35.94 5.88 0.09
N PRO A 422 35.55 7.13 0.41
CA PRO A 422 35.59 7.64 1.78
C PRO A 422 34.42 7.16 2.65
N ASP A 423 33.39 6.55 2.06
CA ASP A 423 32.10 6.33 2.73
C ASP A 423 31.98 4.96 3.41
N LEU A 424 32.88 4.01 3.11
CA LEU A 424 32.87 2.69 3.75
C LEU A 424 34.29 2.27 4.20
N PRO A 425 34.53 1.99 5.50
CA PRO A 425 35.82 1.46 5.93
C PRO A 425 36.04 0.07 5.32
N PRO A 426 37.26 -0.30 4.88
CA PRO A 426 37.52 -1.60 4.25
C PRO A 426 37.02 -2.79 5.09
N SER A 427 36.43 -3.78 4.45
CA SER A 427 35.84 -4.95 5.10
C SER A 427 36.28 -6.22 4.39
N SER A 428 36.74 -7.18 5.18
CA SER A 428 37.06 -8.54 4.70
C SER A 428 35.95 -9.54 5.06
N ALA A 429 34.79 -9.05 5.51
CA ALA A 429 33.67 -9.89 5.90
C ALA A 429 33.11 -10.64 4.68
N VAL A 430 33.09 -11.96 4.81
CA VAL A 430 32.48 -12.88 3.84
C VAL A 430 31.13 -13.30 4.39
N ASN A 431 30.09 -13.19 3.58
CA ASN A 431 28.77 -13.73 3.90
C ASN A 431 28.41 -14.84 2.92
N GLN A 432 27.39 -15.61 3.26
CA GLN A 432 26.93 -16.69 2.43
C GLN A 432 25.42 -16.76 2.49
N GLY A 433 24.75 -17.05 1.38
CA GLY A 433 23.32 -17.37 1.42
C GLY A 433 23.04 -18.70 2.12
N PRO A 434 21.77 -19.08 2.29
CA PRO A 434 20.57 -18.50 1.66
C PRO A 434 20.25 -17.06 2.07
N LEU A 435 19.48 -16.38 1.20
CA LEU A 435 18.82 -15.11 1.51
C LEU A 435 17.44 -15.41 2.07
N HIS A 436 17.18 -14.98 3.30
CA HIS A 436 16.00 -15.38 4.05
C HIS A 436 15.52 -14.29 5.03
N ASP A 437 14.29 -14.44 5.50
CA ASP A 437 13.71 -13.59 6.55
C ASP A 437 13.03 -14.47 7.63
N PRO A 438 13.57 -14.53 8.85
CA PRO A 438 12.95 -15.26 9.96
C PRO A 438 11.81 -14.49 10.64
N THR A 439 11.66 -13.19 10.32
CA THR A 439 10.61 -12.31 10.87
C THR A 439 9.35 -12.30 10.00
N ALA A 440 9.34 -12.99 8.85
CA ALA A 440 8.22 -12.95 7.93
C ALA A 440 6.89 -13.45 8.56
N MET A 441 5.79 -12.81 8.16
CA MET A 441 4.41 -13.17 8.42
C MET A 441 3.77 -13.66 7.11
N LEU A 442 3.04 -14.77 7.17
CA LEU A 442 2.44 -15.42 6.00
C LEU A 442 0.93 -15.54 6.16
N PHE A 443 0.20 -15.33 5.08
CA PHE A 443 -1.21 -15.72 4.98
C PHE A 443 -1.30 -17.05 4.25
N VAL A 444 -1.86 -18.07 4.91
CA VAL A 444 -1.98 -19.43 4.36
C VAL A 444 -3.41 -19.92 4.47
N GLU A 445 -3.81 -20.88 3.64
CA GLU A 445 -5.09 -21.56 3.86
C GLU A 445 -5.08 -22.27 5.21
N THR A 446 -6.13 -22.13 6.01
CA THR A 446 -6.22 -22.77 7.33
C THR A 446 -6.10 -24.30 7.21
N ALA A 447 -6.57 -24.88 6.10
CA ALA A 447 -6.45 -26.31 5.81
C ALA A 447 -5.01 -26.78 5.54
N ASP A 448 -4.08 -25.86 5.29
CA ASP A 448 -2.65 -26.15 5.08
C ASP A 448 -1.86 -26.26 6.38
N LEU A 449 -2.49 -26.04 7.54
CA LEU A 449 -1.85 -26.08 8.85
C LEU A 449 -2.13 -27.41 9.59
N ASP A 450 -1.08 -28.02 10.14
CA ASP A 450 -1.15 -29.06 11.16
C ASP A 450 -0.87 -28.44 12.53
N TYR A 451 -1.70 -28.81 13.52
CA TYR A 451 -1.58 -28.35 14.90
C TYR A 451 -1.26 -29.49 15.88
N SER A 452 -0.83 -30.66 15.40
CA SER A 452 -0.47 -31.82 16.23
C SER A 452 0.56 -31.52 17.34
N SER A 453 1.35 -30.44 17.19
CA SER A 453 2.31 -29.94 18.18
C SER A 453 1.74 -28.93 19.19
N GLY A 454 0.48 -28.53 19.03
CA GLY A 454 -0.16 -27.42 19.74
C GLY A 454 0.14 -26.03 19.17
N ARG A 455 0.85 -25.96 18.03
CA ARG A 455 1.21 -24.74 17.28
C ARG A 455 0.97 -24.95 15.79
N PRO A 456 0.71 -23.88 15.01
CA PRO A 456 0.52 -24.00 13.57
C PRO A 456 1.85 -24.42 12.91
N VAL A 457 1.82 -25.50 12.14
CA VAL A 457 2.94 -25.93 11.29
C VAL A 457 2.40 -26.14 9.88
N LEU A 458 3.03 -25.51 8.90
CA LEU A 458 2.65 -25.66 7.50
C LEU A 458 2.96 -27.10 7.05
N ARG A 459 1.98 -27.74 6.40
CA ARG A 459 2.17 -29.11 5.89
C ARG A 459 3.31 -29.16 4.85
N PRO A 460 4.09 -30.26 4.78
CA PRO A 460 5.21 -30.35 3.83
C PRO A 460 4.82 -30.24 2.35
N ASP A 461 3.58 -30.56 2.01
CA ASP A 461 2.98 -30.46 0.68
C ASP A 461 2.27 -29.12 0.44
N ALA A 462 2.22 -28.20 1.41
CA ALA A 462 1.63 -26.89 1.20
C ALA A 462 2.65 -25.93 0.54
N PRO A 463 2.23 -25.15 -0.47
CA PRO A 463 3.12 -24.24 -1.16
C PRO A 463 3.45 -23.02 -0.29
N VAL A 464 4.69 -22.54 -0.39
CA VAL A 464 5.11 -21.25 0.20
C VAL A 464 5.09 -20.19 -0.89
N GLU A 465 3.89 -19.68 -1.18
CA GLU A 465 3.58 -18.62 -2.15
C GLU A 465 2.74 -17.54 -1.44
N PRO A 466 2.69 -16.28 -1.91
CA PRO A 466 1.74 -15.30 -1.39
C PRO A 466 0.29 -15.77 -1.57
N LEU A 467 -0.60 -15.27 -0.73
CA LEU A 467 -2.03 -15.55 -0.85
C LEU A 467 -2.57 -15.02 -2.18
N VAL A 468 -3.24 -15.88 -2.95
CA VAL A 468 -3.93 -15.51 -4.20
C VAL A 468 -5.38 -16.02 -4.14
N LEU A 469 -6.29 -15.12 -3.77
CA LEU A 469 -7.72 -15.39 -3.74
C LEU A 469 -8.32 -15.23 -5.14
N ARG A 470 -9.30 -16.07 -5.50
CA ARG A 470 -9.99 -16.02 -6.80
C ARG A 470 -11.50 -15.94 -6.65
N ALA A 471 -12.17 -15.15 -7.47
CA ALA A 471 -13.62 -15.11 -7.52
C ALA A 471 -14.07 -14.77 -8.93
N ASN A 472 -15.28 -15.13 -9.31
CA ASN A 472 -15.86 -14.65 -10.56
C ASN A 472 -16.43 -13.24 -10.35
N ALA A 473 -16.48 -12.45 -11.42
CA ALA A 473 -17.32 -11.26 -11.48
C ALA A 473 -18.75 -11.61 -11.03
N GLY A 474 -19.32 -10.81 -10.12
CA GLY A 474 -20.65 -11.03 -9.54
C GLY A 474 -20.69 -11.92 -8.31
N ASP A 475 -19.56 -12.50 -7.87
CA ASP A 475 -19.52 -13.28 -6.63
C ASP A 475 -19.49 -12.38 -5.37
N CYS A 476 -20.15 -12.85 -4.32
CA CYS A 476 -19.92 -12.41 -2.94
C CYS A 476 -18.77 -13.24 -2.34
N ILE A 477 -17.65 -12.57 -2.08
CA ILE A 477 -16.44 -13.14 -1.51
C ILE A 477 -16.54 -13.05 0.01
N GLU A 478 -16.53 -14.20 0.68
CA GLU A 478 -16.47 -14.32 2.13
C GLU A 478 -15.08 -14.79 2.54
N VAL A 479 -14.32 -13.94 3.24
CA VAL A 479 -12.98 -14.28 3.73
C VAL A 479 -12.99 -14.30 5.24
N THR A 480 -12.85 -15.49 5.82
CA THR A 480 -12.55 -15.63 7.24
C THR A 480 -11.04 -15.56 7.43
N LEU A 481 -10.57 -14.55 8.15
CA LEU A 481 -9.19 -14.39 8.55
C LEU A 481 -9.02 -14.72 10.04
N ARG A 482 -8.10 -15.63 10.33
CA ARG A 482 -7.64 -16.01 11.67
C ARG A 482 -6.23 -15.46 11.90
N ASN A 483 -5.88 -15.21 13.15
CA ASN A 483 -4.55 -14.76 13.50
C ASN A 483 -3.90 -15.73 14.49
N ASP A 484 -2.96 -16.54 14.02
CA ASP A 484 -2.12 -17.42 14.85
C ASP A 484 -0.69 -16.88 15.01
N LEU A 485 -0.50 -15.56 14.88
CA LEU A 485 0.76 -14.94 15.28
C LEU A 485 0.99 -15.11 16.80
N PRO A 486 2.25 -15.08 17.25
CA PRO A 486 2.55 -15.03 18.68
C PRO A 486 1.87 -13.84 19.36
N ALA A 487 1.34 -14.05 20.58
CA ALA A 487 0.59 -13.02 21.31
C ALA A 487 1.46 -11.96 22.02
N SER A 488 2.79 -12.02 21.87
CA SER A 488 3.71 -11.06 22.49
C SER A 488 5.03 -10.99 21.73
N TYR A 489 5.71 -9.86 21.83
CA TYR A 489 7.06 -9.70 21.31
C TYR A 489 8.11 -10.32 22.24
N GLY A 490 9.20 -10.81 21.66
CA GLY A 490 10.35 -11.34 22.39
C GLY A 490 11.12 -12.41 21.59
N SER A 491 12.21 -12.89 22.17
CA SER A 491 13.06 -13.93 21.57
C SER A 491 12.78 -15.34 22.13
N GLY A 492 11.78 -15.47 23.00
CA GLY A 492 11.37 -16.74 23.57
C GLY A 492 10.44 -17.55 22.67
N VAL A 493 10.31 -18.84 22.99
CA VAL A 493 9.37 -19.75 22.31
C VAL A 493 7.93 -19.24 22.50
N GLY A 494 7.20 -19.00 21.42
CA GLY A 494 5.85 -18.42 21.47
C GLY A 494 5.83 -16.90 21.55
N GLN A 495 6.93 -16.26 21.18
CA GLN A 495 7.03 -14.81 21.06
C GLN A 495 7.49 -14.44 19.65
N TYR A 496 6.96 -13.32 19.15
CA TYR A 496 7.35 -12.78 17.85
C TYR A 496 8.64 -11.98 18.02
N GLN A 497 9.68 -12.35 17.27
CA GLN A 497 10.96 -11.66 17.29
C GLN A 497 11.06 -10.72 16.08
N GLU A 498 11.34 -9.45 16.36
CA GLU A 498 11.70 -8.47 15.34
C GLU A 498 13.22 -8.33 15.24
N LEU A 499 13.74 -8.01 14.04
CA LEU A 499 15.17 -7.88 13.78
C LEU A 499 15.45 -6.67 12.87
N ASP A 500 16.46 -5.88 13.26
CA ASP A 500 16.87 -4.70 12.50
C ASP A 500 17.18 -5.02 11.03
N GLY A 501 16.76 -4.12 10.14
CA GLY A 501 16.99 -4.17 8.70
C GLY A 501 17.56 -2.89 8.11
N TRP A 502 17.61 -2.84 6.78
CA TRP A 502 18.04 -1.67 6.00
C TRP A 502 16.90 -1.06 5.17
N SER A 503 15.65 -1.46 5.41
CA SER A 503 14.47 -0.76 4.92
C SER A 503 14.19 0.42 5.85
N GLY A 504 14.34 1.64 5.36
CA GLY A 504 14.27 2.87 6.15
C GLY A 504 13.26 3.86 5.59
N VAL A 505 12.81 4.77 6.46
CA VAL A 505 11.92 5.89 6.13
C VAL A 505 12.64 7.23 6.38
N PRO A 506 12.14 8.36 5.85
CA PRO A 506 12.73 9.68 6.10
C PRO A 506 12.94 9.95 7.59
N MET A 507 14.09 10.53 7.95
CA MET A 507 14.48 10.80 9.33
C MET A 507 13.78 12.07 9.84
N ILE A 508 12.46 11.97 10.01
CA ILE A 508 11.64 13.07 10.51
C ILE A 508 11.82 13.31 12.03
N ILE A 509 12.31 12.29 12.74
CA ILE A 509 12.69 12.30 14.15
C ILE A 509 14.04 11.60 14.24
N GLU A 510 15.03 12.24 14.87
CA GLU A 510 16.36 11.67 15.04
C GLU A 510 16.32 10.43 15.95
N HIS A 511 16.96 9.34 15.51
CA HIS A 511 16.95 8.04 16.19
C HIS A 511 15.55 7.48 16.48
N PHE A 512 14.61 7.68 15.55
CA PHE A 512 13.32 7.01 15.54
C PHE A 512 12.90 6.73 14.09
N ASN A 513 13.20 5.51 13.62
CA ASN A 513 12.96 5.05 12.24
C ASN A 513 12.21 3.71 12.22
N SER A 514 12.17 3.02 11.07
CA SER A 514 11.49 1.72 10.91
C SER A 514 11.96 0.67 11.93
N ASN A 515 13.26 0.61 12.25
CA ASN A 515 13.78 -0.36 13.24
C ASN A 515 13.43 0.00 14.70
N ASP A 516 12.91 1.20 14.98
CA ASP A 516 12.45 1.62 16.30
C ASP A 516 10.95 1.34 16.53
N VAL A 517 10.27 0.78 15.53
CA VAL A 517 8.87 0.35 15.61
C VAL A 517 8.72 -1.14 15.31
N THR A 518 7.97 -1.84 16.14
CA THR A 518 7.64 -3.26 15.90
C THR A 518 6.41 -3.38 15.00
N PRO A 519 6.35 -4.40 14.10
CA PRO A 519 5.14 -4.69 13.34
C PRO A 519 3.97 -4.96 14.27
N SER A 520 2.78 -4.53 13.89
CA SER A 520 1.57 -4.88 14.62
C SER A 520 1.40 -6.41 14.69
N LEU A 521 0.91 -6.91 15.83
CA LEU A 521 0.44 -8.29 15.92
C LEU A 521 -1.04 -8.40 15.53
N ASP A 522 -1.72 -7.27 15.32
CA ASP A 522 -3.06 -7.21 14.76
C ASP A 522 -3.00 -7.20 13.23
N VAL A 523 -3.55 -8.23 12.57
CA VAL A 523 -3.47 -8.39 11.10
C VAL A 523 -4.83 -8.21 10.43
N SER A 524 -4.84 -7.90 9.13
CA SER A 524 -6.05 -7.82 8.34
C SER A 524 -5.81 -8.15 6.86
N LEU A 525 -6.88 -8.16 6.08
CA LEU A 525 -6.84 -8.15 4.62
C LEU A 525 -7.70 -6.99 4.10
N HIS A 526 -7.10 -6.12 3.30
CA HIS A 526 -7.73 -4.99 2.64
C HIS A 526 -7.72 -5.21 1.12
N PRO A 527 -8.89 -5.29 0.46
CA PRO A 527 -8.96 -5.36 -1.00
C PRO A 527 -9.17 -3.99 -1.62
N GLN A 528 -8.77 -3.89 -2.88
CA GLN A 528 -9.05 -2.75 -3.73
C GLN A 528 -10.22 -3.04 -4.69
N LEU A 529 -10.83 -2.00 -5.26
CA LEU A 529 -11.89 -2.02 -6.31
C LEU A 529 -13.24 -2.66 -5.96
N VAL A 530 -13.27 -3.81 -5.28
CA VAL A 530 -14.50 -4.53 -4.90
C VAL A 530 -15.38 -3.69 -4.00
N PHE A 531 -16.68 -3.94 -4.02
CA PHE A 531 -17.64 -3.20 -3.19
C PHE A 531 -17.75 -3.82 -1.80
N TYR A 532 -17.74 -3.00 -0.76
CA TYR A 532 -17.94 -3.40 0.63
C TYR A 532 -18.36 -2.22 1.52
N ASP A 533 -18.92 -2.51 2.69
CA ASP A 533 -19.16 -1.50 3.72
C ASP A 533 -17.82 -1.14 4.37
N ILE A 534 -17.31 0.08 4.14
CA ILE A 534 -16.01 0.58 4.63
C ILE A 534 -15.83 0.44 6.15
N ARG A 535 -16.94 0.32 6.90
CA ARG A 535 -16.93 0.19 8.36
C ARG A 535 -16.70 -1.23 8.86
N GLN A 536 -16.85 -2.22 7.98
CA GLN A 536 -16.86 -3.65 8.35
C GLN A 536 -16.03 -4.55 7.42
N GLY A 537 -15.80 -4.13 6.18
CA GLY A 537 -15.14 -4.93 5.14
C GLY A 537 -13.82 -4.37 4.65
N ASP A 538 -13.29 -3.30 5.23
CA ASP A 538 -12.08 -2.63 4.73
C ASP A 538 -10.78 -3.29 5.20
N GLY A 539 -10.79 -3.92 6.37
CA GLY A 539 -9.58 -4.43 7.02
C GLY A 539 -8.69 -3.36 7.67
N SER A 540 -8.93 -2.06 7.43
CA SER A 540 -8.16 -0.97 8.05
C SER A 540 -8.93 -0.25 9.18
N ASN A 541 -8.21 0.18 10.22
CA ASN A 541 -8.81 0.91 11.34
C ASN A 541 -8.77 2.44 11.08
N VAL A 542 -9.76 2.95 10.35
CA VAL A 542 -9.75 4.31 9.81
C VAL A 542 -10.70 5.25 10.58
N GLY A 543 -10.18 6.41 10.98
CA GLY A 543 -10.98 7.49 11.53
C GLY A 543 -11.84 7.05 12.71
N LEU A 544 -13.13 7.37 12.68
CA LEU A 544 -14.10 7.03 13.71
C LEU A 544 -14.67 5.61 13.59
N ASN A 545 -14.39 4.89 12.50
CA ASN A 545 -15.02 3.58 12.25
C ASN A 545 -14.76 2.58 13.41
N PRO A 546 -13.52 2.39 13.91
CA PRO A 546 -13.26 1.40 14.94
C PRO A 546 -13.98 1.69 16.26
N ALA A 547 -14.08 2.96 16.64
CA ALA A 547 -14.77 3.37 17.86
C ALA A 547 -16.29 3.19 17.78
N GLN A 548 -16.86 3.27 16.57
CA GLN A 548 -18.31 3.16 16.35
C GLN A 548 -18.76 1.73 16.04
N TYR A 549 -17.96 0.94 15.32
CA TYR A 549 -18.35 -0.36 14.77
C TYR A 549 -17.42 -1.52 15.20
N GLY A 550 -16.34 -1.22 15.92
CA GLY A 550 -15.30 -2.16 16.33
C GLY A 550 -14.13 -2.20 15.33
N LYS A 551 -12.99 -2.74 15.78
CA LYS A 551 -11.78 -2.84 14.94
C LYS A 551 -11.97 -3.80 13.76
N GLN A 552 -11.32 -3.49 12.65
CA GLN A 552 -11.33 -4.29 11.42
C GLN A 552 -10.12 -5.25 11.31
N SER A 553 -9.13 -5.08 12.19
CA SER A 553 -8.00 -6.00 12.37
C SER A 553 -8.31 -7.15 13.34
N VAL A 554 -7.48 -8.18 13.33
CA VAL A 554 -7.61 -9.41 14.11
C VAL A 554 -6.45 -9.52 15.09
N SER A 555 -6.70 -9.60 16.39
CA SER A 555 -5.62 -9.86 17.36
C SER A 555 -5.20 -11.34 17.35
N PRO A 556 -4.00 -11.67 17.86
CA PRO A 556 -3.57 -13.04 18.05
C PRO A 556 -4.62 -13.89 18.81
N GLY A 557 -4.96 -15.05 18.26
CA GLY A 557 -5.98 -15.97 18.77
C GLY A 557 -7.42 -15.62 18.41
N GLU A 558 -7.66 -14.53 17.68
CA GLU A 558 -8.99 -14.10 17.23
C GLU A 558 -9.21 -14.40 15.73
N MET A 559 -10.43 -14.13 15.25
CA MET A 559 -10.78 -14.22 13.83
C MET A 559 -11.83 -13.18 13.45
N VAL A 560 -11.86 -12.79 12.18
CA VAL A 560 -12.87 -11.93 11.53
C VAL A 560 -13.33 -12.52 10.21
N THR A 561 -14.52 -12.15 9.76
CA THR A 561 -15.01 -12.49 8.42
C THR A 561 -15.34 -11.21 7.65
N TYR A 562 -14.68 -11.03 6.51
CA TYR A 562 -14.93 -9.94 5.56
C TYR A 562 -15.88 -10.39 4.44
N PHE A 563 -16.66 -9.44 3.92
CA PHE A 563 -17.59 -9.65 2.81
C PHE A 563 -17.33 -8.60 1.73
N TRP A 564 -16.98 -9.07 0.53
CA TRP A 564 -16.67 -8.22 -0.62
C TRP A 564 -17.47 -8.66 -1.83
N TYR A 565 -18.08 -7.73 -2.55
CA TYR A 565 -18.79 -8.03 -3.79
C TYR A 565 -17.91 -7.70 -5.00
N ALA A 566 -17.73 -8.69 -5.89
CA ALA A 566 -16.96 -8.58 -7.13
C ALA A 566 -17.74 -7.83 -8.22
N GLY A 567 -18.04 -6.56 -7.99
CA GLY A 567 -18.75 -5.72 -8.94
C GLY A 567 -18.96 -4.28 -8.49
N HIS A 568 -19.93 -3.62 -9.12
CA HIS A 568 -20.41 -2.29 -8.76
C HIS A 568 -21.86 -2.36 -8.28
N ILE A 569 -22.18 -1.54 -7.27
CA ILE A 569 -23.52 -1.37 -6.74
C ILE A 569 -23.94 0.07 -6.98
N GLU A 570 -25.08 0.24 -7.62
CA GLU A 570 -25.74 1.53 -7.80
C GLU A 570 -27.12 1.48 -7.15
N THR A 571 -27.47 2.48 -6.34
CA THR A 571 -28.82 2.58 -5.78
C THR A 571 -29.70 3.43 -6.68
N THR A 572 -30.84 2.86 -7.08
CA THR A 572 -31.82 3.55 -7.92
C THR A 572 -33.13 3.75 -7.18
N SER A 573 -34.05 4.55 -7.74
CA SER A 573 -35.42 4.66 -7.22
C SER A 573 -36.22 3.33 -7.22
N LEU A 574 -35.69 2.27 -7.85
CA LEU A 574 -36.30 0.96 -7.97
C LEU A 574 -35.60 -0.12 -7.10
N GLY A 575 -34.55 0.24 -6.35
CA GLY A 575 -33.71 -0.69 -5.57
C GLY A 575 -32.24 -0.66 -6.02
N ILE A 576 -31.42 -1.53 -5.44
CA ILE A 576 -30.02 -1.68 -5.86
C ILE A 576 -29.90 -2.40 -7.21
N VAL A 577 -28.97 -1.93 -8.04
CA VAL A 577 -28.52 -2.60 -9.25
C VAL A 577 -27.11 -3.08 -9.00
N ALA A 578 -26.92 -4.40 -9.04
CA ALA A 578 -25.61 -5.03 -8.88
C ALA A 578 -25.08 -5.44 -10.25
N THR A 579 -23.97 -4.83 -10.66
CA THR A 579 -23.31 -5.11 -11.94
C THR A 579 -22.04 -5.92 -11.68
N PRO A 580 -21.95 -7.18 -12.15
CA PRO A 580 -20.71 -7.95 -12.15
C PRO A 580 -19.60 -7.23 -12.91
N ILE A 581 -18.38 -7.20 -12.37
CA ILE A 581 -17.22 -6.61 -13.05
C ILE A 581 -16.01 -7.52 -12.93
N GLU A 582 -15.41 -7.87 -14.05
CA GLU A 582 -14.09 -8.54 -14.12
C GLU A 582 -12.98 -7.51 -13.82
N PHE A 583 -12.69 -7.29 -12.54
CA PHE A 583 -11.63 -6.35 -12.14
C PHE A 583 -10.22 -6.86 -12.44
N GLY A 584 -10.03 -8.15 -12.71
CA GLY A 584 -8.69 -8.72 -12.88
C GLY A 584 -7.89 -8.68 -11.58
N ALA A 585 -6.67 -8.16 -11.64
CA ALA A 585 -5.73 -8.15 -10.52
C ALA A 585 -6.04 -7.08 -9.46
N ILE A 586 -6.07 -7.47 -8.18
CA ILE A 586 -6.24 -6.59 -7.02
C ILE A 586 -5.16 -6.93 -5.98
N GLY A 587 -4.44 -5.95 -5.46
CA GLY A 587 -3.52 -6.15 -4.34
C GLY A 587 -4.26 -6.31 -3.01
N LEU A 588 -3.78 -7.20 -2.14
CA LEU A 588 -4.26 -7.33 -0.75
C LEU A 588 -3.17 -6.84 0.21
N SER A 589 -3.48 -5.77 0.95
CA SER A 589 -2.62 -5.23 2.00
C SER A 589 -3.19 -5.54 3.39
N SER A 590 -2.43 -5.23 4.44
CA SER A 590 -2.83 -5.41 5.84
C SER A 590 -2.89 -4.06 6.58
N SER A 591 -3.35 -4.05 7.84
CA SER A 591 -3.68 -2.83 8.59
C SER A 591 -2.49 -2.00 9.06
N ASP A 592 -1.32 -2.60 9.23
CA ASP A 592 -0.07 -1.89 9.54
C ASP A 592 0.50 -1.28 8.25
N PRO A 593 0.57 0.06 8.16
CA PRO A 593 0.99 0.73 6.93
C PRO A 593 2.51 0.82 6.74
N ILE A 594 3.31 0.39 7.71
CA ILE A 594 4.76 0.57 7.71
C ILE A 594 5.50 -0.77 7.64
N GLN A 595 5.11 -1.76 8.45
CA GLN A 595 5.91 -2.97 8.65
C GLN A 595 5.34 -4.23 7.99
N HIS A 596 4.03 -4.39 7.84
CA HIS A 596 3.47 -5.67 7.36
C HIS A 596 3.97 -6.07 5.96
N THR A 597 4.15 -5.12 5.05
CA THR A 597 4.70 -5.36 3.70
C THR A 597 6.15 -5.82 3.76
N ASN A 598 6.97 -5.15 4.57
CA ASN A 598 8.34 -5.54 4.92
C ASN A 598 8.41 -6.97 5.47
N LYS A 599 7.39 -7.39 6.24
CA LYS A 599 7.23 -8.75 6.80
C LYS A 599 6.54 -9.74 5.87
N ALA A 600 6.42 -9.44 4.57
CA ALA A 600 5.84 -10.35 3.59
C ALA A 600 4.31 -10.62 3.77
N ALA A 601 3.61 -9.89 4.63
CA ALA A 601 2.16 -9.98 4.80
C ALA A 601 1.43 -9.26 3.67
N VAL A 602 1.50 -9.87 2.48
CA VAL A 602 0.94 -9.38 1.21
C VAL A 602 0.17 -10.50 0.50
N GLY A 603 -0.74 -10.12 -0.40
CA GLY A 603 -1.44 -11.07 -1.25
C GLY A 603 -2.08 -10.41 -2.47
N ALA A 604 -2.87 -11.20 -3.19
CA ALA A 604 -3.66 -10.77 -4.33
C ALA A 604 -5.08 -11.34 -4.27
N LEU A 605 -6.03 -10.60 -4.83
CA LEU A 605 -7.35 -11.05 -5.20
C LEU A 605 -7.46 -10.94 -6.72
N ILE A 606 -7.97 -11.98 -7.38
CA ILE A 606 -8.15 -11.99 -8.83
C ILE A 606 -9.63 -12.22 -9.13
N ILE A 607 -10.22 -11.27 -9.85
CA ILE A 607 -11.60 -11.36 -10.31
C ILE A 607 -11.61 -11.84 -11.77
N GLU A 608 -12.08 -13.06 -11.95
CA GLU A 608 -12.18 -13.77 -13.22
C GLU A 608 -13.48 -13.42 -13.96
N PRO A 609 -13.60 -13.73 -15.27
CA PRO A 609 -14.86 -13.56 -16.00
C PRO A 609 -16.02 -14.32 -15.33
N GLU A 610 -17.23 -13.78 -15.41
CA GLU A 610 -18.42 -14.38 -14.78
C GLU A 610 -18.60 -15.87 -15.15
N GLY A 611 -18.87 -16.70 -14.14
CA GLY A 611 -19.10 -18.14 -14.30
C GLY A 611 -17.87 -18.97 -14.67
N SER A 612 -16.67 -18.41 -14.62
CA SER A 612 -15.44 -19.15 -14.90
C SER A 612 -15.15 -20.22 -13.85
N SER A 613 -14.31 -21.17 -14.26
CA SER A 613 -13.69 -22.17 -13.38
C SER A 613 -12.19 -22.16 -13.60
N TRP A 614 -11.44 -22.54 -12.58
CA TRP A 614 -9.99 -22.53 -12.61
C TRP A 614 -9.39 -23.86 -12.15
N ASP A 615 -8.26 -24.19 -12.76
CA ASP A 615 -7.45 -25.35 -12.45
C ASP A 615 -6.09 -24.87 -11.93
N LEU A 616 -5.75 -25.29 -10.70
CA LEU A 616 -4.57 -24.87 -9.94
C LEU A 616 -3.48 -25.96 -9.88
N THR A 617 -3.59 -26.99 -10.73
CA THR A 617 -2.78 -28.22 -10.67
C THR A 617 -1.47 -28.15 -11.45
N ASP A 618 -1.08 -26.97 -11.93
CA ASP A 618 0.16 -26.80 -12.68
C ASP A 618 1.40 -26.96 -11.77
N THR A 619 1.88 -28.20 -11.61
CA THR A 619 3.14 -28.49 -10.91
C THR A 619 3.90 -29.65 -11.55
N ALA A 620 4.94 -29.33 -12.31
CA ALA A 620 6.02 -30.28 -12.59
C ALA A 620 6.94 -30.52 -11.38
N ASN A 621 6.85 -29.67 -10.33
CA ASN A 621 7.84 -29.60 -9.24
C ASN A 621 7.30 -29.88 -7.82
N TYR A 622 6.00 -30.12 -7.65
CA TYR A 622 5.42 -30.39 -6.33
C TYR A 622 4.54 -31.64 -6.42
N ASN A 623 4.80 -32.60 -5.53
CA ASN A 623 4.08 -33.88 -5.45
C ASN A 623 2.73 -33.69 -4.75
N ASP A 624 1.85 -32.89 -5.35
CA ASP A 624 0.60 -32.49 -4.70
C ASP A 624 -0.58 -33.35 -5.11
N GLU A 625 -1.48 -33.59 -4.16
CA GLU A 625 -2.82 -34.10 -4.44
C GLU A 625 -3.71 -32.91 -4.90
N PRO A 626 -4.13 -32.88 -6.19
CA PRO A 626 -4.68 -31.69 -6.84
C PRO A 626 -6.07 -31.23 -6.37
N GLU A 627 -6.84 -32.08 -5.68
CA GLU A 627 -8.30 -31.94 -5.67
C GLU A 627 -8.88 -30.86 -4.73
N ASN A 628 -8.08 -30.16 -3.90
CA ASN A 628 -8.63 -29.24 -2.88
C ASN A 628 -7.95 -27.86 -2.74
N ARG A 629 -6.97 -27.50 -3.58
CA ARG A 629 -6.31 -26.20 -3.47
C ARG A 629 -7.20 -25.05 -3.92
N ARG A 630 -7.17 -23.91 -3.21
CA ARG A 630 -7.91 -22.69 -3.59
C ARG A 630 -7.00 -21.49 -3.86
N THR A 631 -5.77 -21.47 -3.36
CA THR A 631 -4.75 -20.44 -3.61
C THR A 631 -3.56 -20.97 -4.41
N ARG A 632 -3.19 -20.29 -5.50
CA ARG A 632 -1.94 -20.48 -6.27
C ARG A 632 -1.62 -19.26 -7.13
N ALA A 633 -0.32 -19.00 -7.32
CA ALA A 633 0.16 -17.95 -8.21
C ALA A 633 -0.06 -18.26 -9.71
N SER A 634 -0.32 -19.50 -10.11
CA SER A 634 -0.64 -19.85 -11.51
C SER A 634 -1.94 -20.63 -11.61
N ALA A 635 -2.67 -20.41 -12.70
CA ALA A 635 -3.95 -21.06 -12.95
C ALA A 635 -4.21 -21.24 -14.45
N THR A 636 -5.00 -22.26 -14.79
CA THR A 636 -5.67 -22.37 -16.10
C THR A 636 -7.14 -22.03 -15.93
N ILE A 637 -7.59 -20.95 -16.59
CA ILE A 637 -8.96 -20.47 -16.49
C ILE A 637 -9.78 -20.99 -17.66
N ARG A 638 -11.01 -21.42 -17.39
CA ARG A 638 -12.00 -21.88 -18.37
C ARG A 638 -13.25 -21.03 -18.22
N THR A 639 -13.61 -20.30 -19.27
CA THR A 639 -14.82 -19.46 -19.28
C THR A 639 -16.03 -20.27 -19.76
N PRO A 640 -17.27 -19.89 -19.37
CA PRO A 640 -18.49 -20.59 -19.81
C PRO A 640 -18.65 -20.69 -21.33
N GLY A 641 -18.11 -19.73 -22.07
CA GLY A 641 -18.12 -19.69 -23.54
C GLY A 641 -17.16 -20.67 -24.22
N GLY A 642 -16.42 -21.49 -23.46
CA GLY A 642 -15.40 -22.40 -23.96
C GLY A 642 -14.03 -21.75 -24.21
N GLY A 643 -13.85 -20.51 -23.74
CA GLY A 643 -12.55 -19.85 -23.74
C GLY A 643 -11.59 -20.49 -22.72
N LEU A 644 -10.31 -20.44 -23.03
CA LEU A 644 -9.25 -20.92 -22.14
C LEU A 644 -8.06 -19.96 -22.19
N PHE A 645 -7.52 -19.63 -21.03
CA PHE A 645 -6.27 -18.89 -20.92
C PHE A 645 -5.45 -19.34 -19.71
N ARG A 646 -4.14 -19.10 -19.78
CA ARG A 646 -3.19 -19.28 -18.68
C ARG A 646 -3.01 -17.96 -17.95
N GLU A 647 -2.84 -18.05 -16.65
CA GLU A 647 -2.74 -16.86 -15.80
C GLU A 647 -1.61 -16.97 -14.78
N PHE A 648 -0.92 -15.86 -14.56
CA PHE A 648 0.22 -15.72 -13.66
C PHE A 648 0.05 -14.51 -12.75
N ALA A 649 -0.15 -14.75 -11.46
CA ALA A 649 -0.17 -13.72 -10.43
C ALA A 649 1.25 -13.35 -10.00
N LEU A 650 1.58 -12.06 -10.08
CA LEU A 650 2.89 -11.51 -9.78
C LEU A 650 2.74 -10.37 -8.76
N VAL A 651 3.18 -10.63 -7.54
CA VAL A 651 3.19 -9.71 -6.40
C VAL A 651 4.56 -9.08 -6.29
N PHE A 652 4.63 -7.77 -6.50
CA PHE A 652 5.82 -6.95 -6.30
C PHE A 652 6.05 -6.72 -4.80
N GLN A 653 7.30 -6.80 -4.37
CA GLN A 653 7.75 -6.46 -3.02
C GLN A 653 9.06 -5.69 -3.13
N ASN A 654 9.12 -4.49 -2.54
CA ASN A 654 10.28 -3.60 -2.69
C ASN A 654 10.84 -3.02 -1.38
N ASP A 655 10.34 -3.46 -0.23
CA ASP A 655 10.72 -3.01 1.11
C ASP A 655 11.17 -4.17 2.01
N ILE A 656 11.60 -5.31 1.45
CA ILE A 656 11.85 -6.53 2.23
C ILE A 656 13.19 -6.51 3.00
N ASN A 657 13.22 -7.14 4.17
CA ASN A 657 14.38 -7.19 5.07
C ASN A 657 15.16 -8.52 5.00
N LEU A 658 15.98 -8.69 3.97
CA LEU A 658 16.72 -9.95 3.76
C LEU A 658 17.92 -10.10 4.70
N ARG A 659 18.29 -11.35 4.99
CA ARG A 659 19.47 -11.72 5.78
C ARG A 659 20.28 -12.83 5.10
N TYR A 660 21.58 -12.85 5.35
CA TYR A 660 22.47 -13.95 4.94
C TYR A 660 22.38 -15.14 5.90
N SER A 661 22.93 -16.30 5.52
CA SER A 661 23.18 -17.39 6.45
C SER A 661 24.36 -17.10 7.40
N GLY A 662 24.32 -17.63 8.62
CA GLY A 662 25.41 -17.53 9.59
C GLY A 662 25.17 -18.33 10.88
N GLU A 663 26.25 -18.70 11.59
CA GLU A 663 26.18 -19.36 12.91
C GLU A 663 25.55 -18.40 13.93
N TRP A 664 24.60 -18.92 14.72
CA TRP A 664 24.03 -18.27 15.91
C TRP A 664 25.13 -17.82 16.88
N SER A 665 25.60 -16.58 16.73
CA SER A 665 26.68 -16.03 17.57
C SER A 665 26.16 -15.56 18.93
N GLY A 666 25.38 -16.39 19.65
CA GLY A 666 25.07 -16.24 21.08
C GLY A 666 24.46 -14.91 21.56
N ALA A 667 24.13 -14.00 20.64
CA ALA A 667 23.61 -12.65 20.86
C ALA A 667 22.54 -12.26 19.81
N GLY A 668 21.95 -13.25 19.12
CA GLY A 668 20.74 -13.11 18.29
C GLY A 668 20.89 -12.35 16.97
N GLY A 669 21.09 -13.07 15.86
CA GLY A 669 20.78 -12.58 14.50
C GLY A 669 21.74 -13.06 13.39
N THR A 670 21.17 -13.40 12.24
CA THR A 670 21.88 -13.41 10.95
C THR A 670 22.13 -11.97 10.47
N GLU A 671 23.21 -11.72 9.71
CA GLU A 671 23.57 -10.38 9.23
C GLU A 671 22.52 -9.87 8.21
N PRO A 672 21.92 -8.67 8.41
CA PRO A 672 20.99 -8.09 7.45
C PRO A 672 21.73 -7.70 6.17
N VAL A 673 21.07 -7.88 5.03
CA VAL A 673 21.57 -7.46 3.72
C VAL A 673 21.44 -5.94 3.60
N MET A 674 22.54 -5.25 3.32
CA MET A 674 22.53 -3.81 3.07
C MET A 674 21.82 -3.47 1.75
N SER A 675 21.32 -2.23 1.65
CA SER A 675 20.89 -1.65 0.38
C SER A 675 22.06 -1.57 -0.60
N MET A 676 21.75 -1.46 -1.89
CA MET A 676 22.80 -1.22 -2.87
C MET A 676 23.46 0.14 -2.63
N LYS A 677 24.75 0.25 -2.92
CA LYS A 677 25.49 1.50 -2.67
C LYS A 677 24.93 2.72 -3.40
N VAL A 678 24.27 2.52 -4.55
CA VAL A 678 23.68 3.62 -5.32
C VAL A 678 22.32 4.07 -4.79
N ASN A 679 21.73 3.34 -3.83
CA ASN A 679 20.45 3.67 -3.22
C ASN A 679 20.74 4.53 -1.99
N GLU A 680 20.65 5.84 -2.15
CA GLU A 680 21.12 6.83 -1.17
C GLU A 680 19.99 7.30 -0.22
N ASP A 681 18.73 7.13 -0.62
CA ASP A 681 17.54 7.67 0.05
C ASP A 681 16.60 6.61 0.67
N ALA A 682 15.41 7.08 1.08
CA ALA A 682 14.39 6.24 1.70
C ALA A 682 13.50 5.48 0.69
N THR A 683 13.43 5.91 -0.56
CA THR A 683 12.52 5.37 -1.58
C THR A 683 13.12 4.16 -2.29
N GLU A 684 14.45 4.05 -2.30
CA GLU A 684 15.15 3.00 -3.04
C GLU A 684 15.70 1.88 -2.14
N ASN A 685 15.85 2.13 -0.84
CA ASN A 685 16.48 1.19 0.11
C ASN A 685 15.72 -0.15 0.26
N ALA A 686 16.30 -1.09 1.01
CA ALA A 686 15.83 -2.48 1.15
C ALA A 686 15.98 -3.36 -0.11
N GLN A 687 15.72 -4.65 0.08
CA GLN A 687 15.81 -5.65 -1.00
C GLN A 687 14.47 -5.79 -1.73
N LYS A 688 14.48 -6.53 -2.83
CA LYS A 688 13.37 -6.62 -3.78
C LYS A 688 13.04 -8.07 -4.14
N ALA A 689 11.77 -8.37 -4.41
CA ALA A 689 11.33 -9.72 -4.74
C ALA A 689 10.02 -9.76 -5.56
N PHE A 690 9.80 -10.93 -6.16
CA PHE A 690 8.50 -11.38 -6.69
C PHE A 690 8.03 -12.61 -5.94
N ASN A 691 6.79 -12.63 -5.46
CA ASN A 691 6.17 -13.80 -4.84
C ASN A 691 7.05 -14.51 -3.79
N TYR A 692 7.66 -13.76 -2.87
CA TYR A 692 8.63 -14.27 -1.90
C TYR A 692 9.89 -14.87 -2.50
N ARG A 693 10.30 -14.46 -3.70
CA ARG A 693 11.49 -14.98 -4.39
C ARG A 693 12.29 -13.84 -5.02
N THR A 694 13.61 -13.97 -5.00
CA THR A 694 14.52 -12.98 -5.59
C THR A 694 15.73 -13.68 -6.21
N GLU A 695 16.25 -13.13 -7.31
CA GLU A 695 17.47 -13.65 -7.96
C GLU A 695 18.44 -12.48 -8.26
N PRO A 696 19.06 -11.87 -7.22
CA PRO A 696 19.87 -10.67 -7.39
C PRO A 696 21.14 -10.94 -8.19
N ILE A 697 21.49 -10.03 -9.10
CA ILE A 697 22.69 -10.13 -9.93
C ILE A 697 23.95 -10.10 -9.07
N TRP A 698 23.99 -9.25 -8.04
CA TRP A 698 25.11 -9.21 -7.09
C TRP A 698 25.33 -10.54 -6.39
N PHE A 699 24.23 -11.21 -6.02
CA PHE A 699 24.27 -12.51 -5.36
C PHE A 699 24.72 -13.61 -6.33
N ARG A 700 24.31 -13.57 -7.60
CA ARG A 700 24.80 -14.49 -8.64
C ARG A 700 26.30 -14.37 -8.89
N HIS A 701 26.82 -13.14 -8.91
CA HIS A 701 28.26 -12.89 -9.11
C HIS A 701 29.12 -13.05 -7.84
N GLY A 702 28.51 -13.24 -6.66
CA GLY A 702 29.25 -13.43 -5.42
C GLY A 702 29.85 -12.14 -4.84
N TYR A 703 29.24 -10.98 -5.09
CA TYR A 703 29.62 -9.72 -4.44
C TYR A 703 28.47 -9.15 -3.59
N LYS A 704 28.79 -8.38 -2.55
CA LYS A 704 27.78 -7.76 -1.67
C LYS A 704 27.13 -6.52 -2.32
N PRO A 705 25.83 -6.21 -2.07
CA PRO A 705 25.13 -5.08 -2.71
C PRO A 705 25.77 -3.70 -2.46
N GLU A 706 26.40 -3.51 -1.30
CA GLU A 706 27.10 -2.27 -0.94
C GLU A 706 28.51 -2.15 -1.54
N SER A 707 28.91 -3.06 -2.44
CA SER A 707 30.20 -3.01 -3.13
C SER A 707 30.36 -1.75 -3.98
N ALA A 708 31.59 -1.24 -4.09
CA ALA A 708 31.88 0.01 -4.80
C ALA A 708 31.53 -0.11 -6.30
N PRO A 709 30.73 0.82 -6.86
CA PRO A 709 30.35 0.82 -8.28
C PRO A 709 31.54 0.85 -9.25
N THR A 710 32.66 1.44 -8.85
CA THR A 710 33.92 1.45 -9.61
C THR A 710 34.48 0.05 -9.80
N ARG A 711 34.27 -0.86 -8.83
CA ARG A 711 34.74 -2.25 -8.87
C ARG A 711 33.76 -3.17 -9.58
N THR A 712 32.45 -3.02 -9.34
CA THR A 712 31.43 -3.87 -9.98
C THR A 712 31.38 -3.66 -11.49
N ARG A 713 31.75 -2.48 -11.99
CA ARG A 713 31.90 -2.19 -13.43
C ARG A 713 33.07 -2.89 -14.11
N GLU A 714 34.00 -3.49 -13.36
CA GLU A 714 35.12 -4.29 -13.91
C GLU A 714 34.70 -5.73 -14.27
N ILE A 715 33.52 -6.16 -13.83
CA ILE A 715 32.93 -7.47 -14.17
C ILE A 715 32.52 -7.46 -15.65
N THR A 716 32.86 -8.51 -16.40
CA THR A 716 32.77 -8.50 -17.88
C THR A 716 31.81 -9.53 -18.47
N ASP A 717 31.33 -10.48 -17.68
CA ASP A 717 30.46 -11.61 -18.05
C ASP A 717 28.96 -11.34 -17.80
N PHE A 718 28.55 -10.06 -17.83
CA PHE A 718 27.15 -9.67 -17.68
C PHE A 718 26.25 -10.14 -18.84
N ASP A 719 26.82 -10.50 -19.99
CA ASP A 719 26.09 -11.05 -21.13
C ASP A 719 25.53 -12.46 -20.85
N ASP A 720 26.18 -13.23 -19.98
CA ASP A 720 25.75 -14.59 -19.60
C ASP A 720 24.94 -14.61 -18.29
N VAL A 721 24.75 -13.46 -17.62
CA VAL A 721 24.22 -13.41 -16.25
C VAL A 721 22.82 -14.01 -16.11
N PHE A 722 21.97 -13.93 -17.13
CA PHE A 722 20.62 -14.51 -17.11
C PHE A 722 20.57 -15.98 -17.51
N THR A 723 21.67 -16.54 -18.01
CA THR A 723 21.69 -17.93 -18.48
C THR A 723 21.64 -18.91 -17.30
N ASN A 724 20.96 -20.04 -17.50
CA ASN A 724 20.99 -21.13 -16.52
C ASN A 724 22.42 -21.67 -16.32
N ALA A 725 23.27 -21.62 -17.35
CA ALA A 725 24.66 -22.08 -17.29
C ALA A 725 25.49 -21.31 -16.26
N PHE A 726 25.24 -20.01 -16.10
CA PHE A 726 25.91 -19.15 -15.13
C PHE A 726 25.81 -19.69 -13.69
N ILE A 727 24.69 -20.33 -13.37
CA ILE A 727 24.37 -20.88 -12.05
C ILE A 727 24.30 -22.42 -12.06
N GLY A 728 25.08 -23.06 -12.94
CA GLY A 728 25.22 -24.52 -12.96
C GLY A 728 24.06 -25.28 -13.62
N ASN A 729 23.48 -24.72 -14.69
CA ASN A 729 22.33 -25.23 -15.44
C ASN A 729 21.05 -25.41 -14.60
N ARG A 730 20.72 -24.39 -13.79
CA ARG A 730 19.51 -24.33 -12.98
C ARG A 730 18.68 -23.11 -13.37
N ASP A 731 17.37 -23.21 -13.24
CA ASP A 731 16.47 -22.07 -13.38
C ASP A 731 16.73 -21.03 -12.27
N PRO A 732 16.33 -19.75 -12.48
CA PRO A 732 16.35 -18.74 -11.41
C PRO A 732 15.42 -19.15 -10.25
N VAL A 733 15.64 -18.61 -9.05
CA VAL A 733 14.79 -18.89 -7.89
C VAL A 733 13.46 -18.11 -7.92
N THR A 734 13.40 -17.02 -8.70
CA THR A 734 12.17 -16.30 -9.02
C THR A 734 11.17 -17.17 -9.79
N PRO A 735 9.89 -16.80 -9.84
CA PRO A 735 8.89 -17.66 -10.48
C PRO A 735 9.25 -18.01 -11.94
N VAL A 736 9.07 -19.28 -12.28
CA VAL A 736 9.13 -19.77 -13.66
C VAL A 736 7.71 -20.11 -14.07
N PHE A 737 7.11 -19.25 -14.88
CA PHE A 737 5.74 -19.43 -15.37
C PHE A 737 5.77 -20.23 -16.67
N THR A 738 4.84 -21.17 -16.85
CA THR A 738 4.79 -22.04 -18.03
C THR A 738 3.45 -21.92 -18.78
N ALA A 739 3.52 -21.86 -20.11
CA ALA A 739 2.37 -21.94 -21.01
C ALA A 739 2.74 -22.54 -22.37
N ASP A 740 1.83 -23.29 -22.98
CA ASP A 740 2.02 -23.82 -24.34
C ASP A 740 1.98 -22.69 -25.39
N ALA A 741 2.76 -22.85 -26.45
CA ALA A 741 2.86 -21.87 -27.53
C ALA A 741 1.49 -21.54 -28.18
N GLY A 742 1.13 -20.26 -28.17
CA GLY A 742 -0.12 -19.73 -28.73
C GLY A 742 -1.33 -19.82 -27.80
N VAL A 743 -1.20 -20.39 -26.60
CA VAL A 743 -2.25 -20.32 -25.58
C VAL A 743 -2.38 -18.87 -25.08
N PRO A 744 -3.59 -18.29 -25.03
CA PRO A 744 -3.79 -16.96 -24.44
C PRO A 744 -3.25 -16.94 -23.01
N ALA A 745 -2.51 -15.89 -22.66
CA ALA A 745 -1.86 -15.77 -21.36
C ALA A 745 -2.04 -14.37 -20.78
N ARG A 746 -2.21 -14.28 -19.46
CA ARG A 746 -2.39 -13.03 -18.72
C ARG A 746 -1.43 -12.99 -17.53
N PHE A 747 -0.71 -11.88 -17.38
CA PHE A 747 -0.03 -11.56 -16.13
C PHE A 747 -0.94 -10.65 -15.29
N ARG A 748 -1.17 -11.02 -14.04
CA ARG A 748 -1.93 -10.27 -13.03
C ARG A 748 -0.92 -9.64 -12.09
N VAL A 749 -0.64 -8.36 -12.28
CA VAL A 749 0.47 -7.66 -11.64
C VAL A 749 -0.06 -6.75 -10.54
N VAL A 750 0.43 -6.94 -9.31
CA VAL A 750 0.01 -6.17 -8.13
C VAL A 750 1.21 -5.73 -7.30
N HIS A 751 1.11 -4.57 -6.67
CA HIS A 751 2.06 -4.07 -5.67
C HIS A 751 1.26 -3.66 -4.43
N PRO A 752 1.06 -4.57 -3.45
CA PRO A 752 0.17 -4.30 -2.33
C PRO A 752 0.67 -3.20 -1.38
N GLY A 753 1.97 -2.93 -1.34
CA GLY A 753 2.58 -1.86 -0.55
C GLY A 753 4.11 -1.96 -0.53
N GLY A 754 4.76 -0.97 0.06
CA GLY A 754 6.23 -0.85 0.12
C GLY A 754 6.69 0.56 -0.22
N HIS A 755 7.88 0.71 -0.80
CA HIS A 755 8.48 2.00 -1.18
C HIS A 755 7.94 2.56 -2.51
N THR A 756 8.04 3.88 -2.71
CA THR A 756 7.36 4.65 -3.76
C THR A 756 7.97 4.49 -5.15
N GLN A 757 9.29 4.33 -5.23
CA GLN A 757 9.99 4.40 -6.52
C GLN A 757 9.46 3.28 -7.42
N ALA A 758 8.87 3.70 -8.53
CA ALA A 758 7.99 2.86 -9.29
C ALA A 758 8.75 1.96 -10.24
N HIS A 759 8.11 0.83 -10.45
CA HIS A 759 8.57 -0.25 -11.26
C HIS A 759 8.13 -0.08 -12.71
N VAL A 760 8.94 -0.63 -13.62
CA VAL A 760 8.60 -0.71 -15.04
C VAL A 760 8.52 -2.18 -15.45
N PHE A 761 7.31 -2.75 -15.44
CA PHE A 761 7.11 -4.16 -15.77
C PHE A 761 7.23 -4.42 -17.27
N ASN A 762 7.96 -5.46 -17.66
CA ASN A 762 8.04 -5.92 -19.04
C ASN A 762 8.00 -7.46 -19.17
N VAL A 763 7.62 -7.93 -20.37
CA VAL A 763 7.75 -9.32 -20.81
C VAL A 763 8.37 -9.32 -22.20
N HIS A 764 9.58 -9.86 -22.33
CA HIS A 764 10.30 -9.89 -23.59
C HIS A 764 9.50 -10.65 -24.66
N GLY A 765 9.54 -10.15 -25.90
CA GLY A 765 8.86 -10.76 -27.05
C GLY A 765 7.33 -10.65 -27.05
N HIS A 766 6.72 -10.02 -26.04
CA HIS A 766 5.27 -9.89 -25.90
C HIS A 766 4.87 -8.42 -25.78
N VAL A 767 3.64 -8.11 -26.21
CA VAL A 767 2.98 -6.81 -26.06
C VAL A 767 1.56 -7.04 -25.56
N TRP A 768 0.96 -6.03 -24.94
CA TRP A 768 -0.42 -6.07 -24.45
C TRP A 768 -1.08 -4.69 -24.60
N GLU A 769 -2.40 -4.64 -24.46
CA GLU A 769 -3.16 -3.39 -24.49
C GLU A 769 -3.04 -2.66 -23.13
N GLN A 770 -2.84 -1.34 -23.14
CA GLN A 770 -2.75 -0.55 -21.90
C GLN A 770 -4.07 -0.60 -21.09
N THR A 771 -5.20 -0.66 -21.80
CA THR A 771 -6.56 -0.70 -21.27
C THR A 771 -7.33 -1.84 -21.94
N PRO A 772 -7.08 -3.11 -21.53
CA PRO A 772 -7.68 -4.29 -22.15
C PRO A 772 -9.13 -4.51 -21.69
N TYR A 773 -9.92 -3.45 -21.59
CA TYR A 773 -11.29 -3.50 -21.07
C TYR A 773 -12.29 -3.23 -22.19
N ILE A 774 -13.42 -3.92 -22.11
CA ILE A 774 -14.56 -3.82 -23.02
C ILE A 774 -15.86 -3.79 -22.21
N ASP A 775 -16.98 -3.60 -22.90
CA ASP A 775 -18.33 -3.58 -22.28
C ASP A 775 -18.42 -2.62 -21.08
N ASP A 776 -18.05 -1.36 -21.30
CA ASP A 776 -18.05 -0.31 -20.27
C ASP A 776 -17.17 -0.67 -19.05
N SER A 777 -16.04 -1.33 -19.33
CA SER A 777 -15.08 -1.84 -18.32
C SER A 777 -15.62 -2.95 -17.42
N HIS A 778 -16.70 -3.64 -17.82
CA HIS A 778 -17.19 -4.81 -17.09
C HIS A 778 -16.42 -6.09 -17.39
N GLU A 779 -15.74 -6.17 -18.54
CA GLU A 779 -14.99 -7.36 -18.97
C GLU A 779 -13.57 -7.02 -19.43
N ILE A 780 -12.63 -7.97 -19.27
CA ILE A 780 -11.28 -7.89 -19.82
C ILE A 780 -11.23 -8.65 -21.15
N GLY A 781 -10.92 -7.93 -22.23
CA GLY A 781 -10.94 -8.43 -23.59
C GLY A 781 -10.08 -7.65 -24.57
N ASP A 782 -10.30 -7.88 -25.86
CA ASP A 782 -9.60 -7.21 -26.96
C ASP A 782 -10.19 -5.80 -27.18
N ASN A 783 -9.46 -4.77 -26.76
CA ASN A 783 -9.85 -3.38 -26.94
C ASN A 783 -9.08 -2.76 -28.12
N PRO A 784 -9.68 -2.68 -29.33
CA PRO A 784 -9.00 -2.21 -30.53
C PRO A 784 -8.67 -0.71 -30.53
N THR A 785 -9.18 0.04 -29.54
CA THR A 785 -8.86 1.47 -29.38
C THR A 785 -7.70 1.70 -28.41
N SER A 786 -7.30 0.68 -27.66
CA SER A 786 -6.20 0.77 -26.70
C SER A 786 -4.84 0.71 -27.40
N PRO A 787 -3.87 1.55 -27.03
CA PRO A 787 -2.51 1.42 -27.51
C PRO A 787 -1.88 0.14 -26.98
N TRP A 788 -1.03 -0.49 -27.80
CA TRP A 788 -0.19 -1.59 -27.35
C TRP A 788 1.07 -1.08 -26.69
N VAL A 789 1.47 -1.74 -25.60
CA VAL A 789 2.69 -1.48 -24.85
C VAL A 789 3.49 -2.78 -24.71
N GLY A 790 4.81 -2.66 -24.63
CA GLY A 790 5.72 -3.78 -24.31
C GLY A 790 6.39 -3.65 -22.94
N ALA A 791 6.18 -2.52 -22.28
CA ALA A 791 6.58 -2.24 -20.91
C ALA A 791 5.57 -1.23 -20.32
N ARG A 792 5.29 -1.34 -19.02
CA ARG A 792 4.37 -0.44 -18.30
C ARG A 792 5.08 0.18 -17.11
N TYR A 793 5.16 1.51 -17.11
CA TYR A 793 5.74 2.32 -16.03
C TYR A 793 4.71 2.64 -14.93
N GLY A 794 5.17 3.31 -13.87
CA GLY A 794 4.30 3.85 -12.82
C GLY A 794 3.69 2.77 -11.92
N HIS A 795 4.31 1.58 -11.82
CA HIS A 795 3.83 0.52 -10.95
C HIS A 795 4.46 0.63 -9.56
N GLY A 796 3.72 1.12 -8.57
CA GLY A 796 4.17 1.27 -7.19
C GLY A 796 3.09 0.84 -6.20
N PRO A 797 3.29 1.06 -4.89
CA PRO A 797 2.37 0.69 -3.81
C PRO A 797 0.90 0.99 -4.14
N SER A 798 0.02 0.03 -3.85
CA SER A 798 -1.42 0.05 -4.17
C SER A 798 -1.80 -0.04 -5.65
N ASN A 799 -0.84 -0.07 -6.59
CA ASN A 799 -1.16 -0.16 -8.01
C ASN A 799 -1.33 -1.62 -8.48
N HIS A 800 -2.12 -1.81 -9.53
CA HIS A 800 -2.35 -3.10 -10.18
C HIS A 800 -2.61 -2.93 -11.67
N PHE A 801 -2.43 -4.00 -12.44
CA PHE A 801 -2.93 -4.11 -13.81
C PHE A 801 -2.88 -5.54 -14.37
N ASP A 802 -3.56 -5.72 -15.50
CA ASP A 802 -3.59 -6.95 -16.26
C ASP A 802 -2.83 -6.80 -17.58
N ALA A 803 -1.73 -7.54 -17.74
CA ALA A 803 -1.03 -7.65 -19.01
C ALA A 803 -1.59 -8.85 -19.79
N VAL A 804 -2.60 -8.58 -20.63
CA VAL A 804 -3.21 -9.56 -21.54
C VAL A 804 -2.33 -9.72 -22.78
N LEU A 805 -1.51 -10.77 -22.82
CA LEU A 805 -0.50 -10.93 -23.86
C LEU A 805 -1.15 -11.12 -25.24
N LYS A 806 -0.90 -10.17 -26.15
CA LYS A 806 -1.41 -10.23 -27.52
C LYS A 806 -0.82 -11.44 -28.24
N HIS A 807 -1.69 -12.22 -28.87
CA HIS A 807 -1.37 -13.49 -29.55
C HIS A 807 -0.98 -14.66 -28.62
N GLY A 808 -1.08 -14.49 -27.30
CA GLY A 808 -0.75 -15.55 -26.33
C GLY A 808 0.75 -15.80 -26.17
N ALA A 809 1.08 -16.90 -25.52
CA ALA A 809 2.45 -17.29 -25.22
C ALA A 809 3.29 -17.54 -26.49
N GLY A 810 4.51 -17.00 -26.55
CA GLY A 810 5.38 -17.04 -27.72
C GLY A 810 5.06 -16.00 -28.80
N GLY A 811 4.13 -15.08 -28.51
CA GLY A 811 3.72 -13.98 -29.39
C GLY A 811 3.13 -14.43 -30.73
N ALA A 812 3.11 -13.52 -31.71
CA ALA A 812 2.47 -13.73 -33.03
C ALA A 812 3.00 -14.95 -33.79
N TYR A 813 4.23 -15.39 -33.50
CA TYR A 813 4.90 -16.50 -34.18
C TYR A 813 4.94 -17.79 -33.36
N ARG A 814 4.36 -17.80 -32.14
CA ARG A 814 4.31 -18.97 -31.24
C ARG A 814 5.69 -19.59 -31.02
N VAL A 815 6.69 -18.74 -30.79
CA VAL A 815 8.07 -19.19 -30.63
C VAL A 815 8.21 -19.80 -29.24
N THR A 816 8.60 -21.07 -29.20
CA THR A 816 8.94 -21.79 -27.97
C THR A 816 10.28 -21.29 -27.42
N GLY A 817 10.42 -21.25 -26.10
CA GLY A 817 11.64 -20.85 -25.41
C GLY A 817 11.37 -20.09 -24.12
N ASP A 818 12.45 -19.67 -23.48
CA ASP A 818 12.41 -18.89 -22.24
C ASP A 818 12.44 -17.39 -22.57
N TYR A 819 11.44 -16.66 -22.06
CA TYR A 819 11.31 -15.22 -22.20
C TYR A 819 11.52 -14.56 -20.85
N LEU A 820 12.34 -13.51 -20.79
CA LEU A 820 12.52 -12.72 -19.59
C LEU A 820 11.25 -11.92 -19.29
N TYR A 821 10.76 -11.97 -18.07
CA TYR A 821 9.88 -10.95 -17.52
C TYR A 821 10.59 -10.28 -16.34
N GLY A 822 10.25 -9.04 -16.03
CA GLY A 822 10.82 -8.39 -14.85
C GLY A 822 10.58 -6.90 -14.79
N ASP A 823 11.41 -6.27 -13.97
CA ASP A 823 11.54 -4.83 -13.93
C ASP A 823 12.63 -4.35 -14.91
N TYR A 824 12.29 -3.34 -15.71
CA TYR A 824 13.22 -2.71 -16.64
C TYR A 824 14.20 -1.74 -15.96
N VAL A 825 13.87 -1.22 -14.79
CA VAL A 825 14.72 -0.27 -14.05
C VAL A 825 16.02 -0.99 -13.61
N PRO A 826 17.21 -0.49 -13.98
CA PRO A 826 18.46 -1.24 -13.83
C PRO A 826 18.76 -1.69 -12.39
N TRP A 827 18.47 -0.86 -11.38
CA TRP A 827 18.74 -1.22 -9.99
C TRP A 827 17.77 -2.25 -9.42
N TYR A 828 16.50 -2.28 -9.86
CA TYR A 828 15.56 -3.34 -9.46
C TYR A 828 15.87 -4.67 -10.14
N LEU A 829 16.27 -4.63 -11.40
CA LEU A 829 16.80 -5.79 -12.11
C LEU A 829 18.02 -6.38 -11.37
N VAL A 830 18.98 -5.54 -10.97
CA VAL A 830 20.17 -5.96 -10.21
C VAL A 830 19.80 -6.50 -8.82
N ASN A 831 18.76 -5.97 -8.18
CA ASN A 831 18.21 -6.47 -6.92
C ASN A 831 17.34 -7.74 -7.06
N GLY A 832 17.20 -8.30 -8.27
CA GLY A 832 16.63 -9.62 -8.47
C GLY A 832 15.17 -9.66 -8.89
N MET A 833 14.62 -8.53 -9.36
CA MET A 833 13.25 -8.45 -9.91
C MET A 833 13.20 -8.87 -11.37
N TRP A 834 13.43 -10.16 -11.63
CA TRP A 834 13.27 -10.77 -12.96
C TRP A 834 12.97 -12.26 -12.84
N GLY A 835 12.35 -12.85 -13.87
CA GLY A 835 12.06 -14.27 -13.94
C GLY A 835 11.84 -14.74 -15.38
N ILE A 836 11.34 -15.96 -15.56
CA ILE A 836 11.18 -16.57 -16.87
C ILE A 836 9.72 -16.97 -17.12
N LEU A 837 9.21 -16.58 -18.29
CA LEU A 837 8.06 -17.22 -18.94
C LEU A 837 8.59 -18.28 -19.90
N ARG A 838 8.39 -19.55 -19.56
CA ARG A 838 8.73 -20.71 -20.39
C ARG A 838 7.56 -21.03 -21.32
N VAL A 839 7.83 -21.00 -22.62
CA VAL A 839 6.87 -21.31 -23.66
C VAL A 839 7.24 -22.63 -24.32
N GLU A 840 6.36 -23.62 -24.24
CA GLU A 840 6.60 -25.00 -24.69
C GLU A 840 5.83 -25.41 -25.95
#